data_AF-A0A8J8FMN1-F1
#
_entry.id   AF-A0A8J8FMN1-F1
#
_cell.length_a   1.000
_cell.length_b   1.000
_cell.length_c   1.000
_cell.angle_alpha   90.00
_cell.angle_beta   90.00
_cell.angle_gamma   90.00
#
_symmetry.space_group_name_H-M   'P 1'
#
loop_
_entity.id
_entity.type
_entity.pdbx_description
1 polymer ?
#
loop_
_entity_poly.entity_id
_entity_poly.type
_entity_poly.pdbx_seq_one_letter_code
_entity_poly.pdbx_strand_id
1 'polypeptide(L)'
;MNLTRIKKQTGFTLVELLVVMLVLTALASITLETSKDIAFQSRYEVTKDRYEKIRRAIIGRPDVLINGQPDISGFVADMGRLPRNIQELLVQNYCSDDYRISDNTPDATGITGTTGTTPAEWCISETDTPGGNWIPQSDDNNCTGSDATLKTQALCESAGEVWSGWKGPYLTTQKPDYEANAFSDGWGNQASETDFTDHNYGWAFCLGDSPDNADTSTCYSPTNTGAGTNQLAFQSKGKNSSISTTDSNYDKDYPDNQILFNYKRWMVSIPSIIVTMQTPVQNKFNCSTNGVAENACKNTANWNWFGKPECRNSTNDPLPLLLTPLSCEATSGNKWHWFTGWPTDIQFCVGGTSTGLEVTASECTTVSGNWVTKGLCSGGSSIGNEATLTECLSATPTAGTWRKGWCVGGASTGDEVDDSACAATWYEAEWPLKIGRCSNRFYITQASCESAGHRWIEPFCTNPGKTKTTCILANESWVIPFCSVSGISTNDSNYTEVSCVASGGIWGGCIDNTNSKQHCDSNGGNWVSSSQQLDLVLTHLDGAHSVNASATIEENGLNQNVVFNTSSNMPQGVATLNIFKTGTTDIYPPSCSGLNNDTNTTDAFNSDCKKIGGTLLNNGLCDDVTINDCTTGTDGTSGVLLRNTLKITVMPFNTITTVKW
;
A
#
# COMPACT_ATOMS: atom_id res chain seq x y z
N MET A 1 94.95 -61.41 -37.43
CA MET A 1 94.54 -61.23 -36.02
C MET A 1 94.39 -59.73 -35.80
N ASN A 2 93.17 -59.22 -35.62
CA ASN A 2 92.91 -57.77 -35.61
C ASN A 2 92.31 -57.39 -34.25
N LEU A 3 93.07 -56.66 -33.42
CA LEU A 3 92.69 -56.35 -32.04
C LEU A 3 91.74 -55.16 -32.00
N THR A 4 90.50 -55.40 -31.55
CA THR A 4 89.49 -54.36 -31.36
C THR A 4 89.89 -53.41 -30.23
N ARG A 5 89.94 -52.11 -30.54
CA ARG A 5 90.36 -51.05 -29.62
C ARG A 5 89.21 -50.72 -28.66
N ILE A 6 89.26 -51.25 -27.43
CA ILE A 6 88.30 -50.90 -26.36
C ILE A 6 88.45 -49.41 -26.03
N LYS A 7 87.37 -48.62 -26.18
CA LYS A 7 87.33 -47.22 -25.73
C LYS A 7 87.33 -47.22 -24.18
N LYS A 8 88.34 -46.59 -23.60
CA LYS A 8 88.42 -46.35 -22.15
C LYS A 8 87.30 -45.39 -21.75
N GLN A 9 86.31 -45.87 -20.98
CA GLN A 9 85.33 -44.98 -20.35
C GLN A 9 86.06 -44.14 -19.29
N THR A 10 85.97 -42.82 -19.42
CA THR A 10 86.41 -41.86 -18.40
C THR A 10 85.33 -41.79 -17.32
N GLY A 11 85.57 -42.43 -16.18
CA GLY A 11 84.74 -42.24 -14.99
C GLY A 11 84.94 -40.85 -14.40
N PHE A 12 83.88 -40.29 -13.79
CA PHE A 12 83.94 -39.03 -13.08
C PHE A 12 84.97 -39.06 -11.95
N THR A 13 85.65 -37.95 -11.74
CA THR A 13 86.53 -37.78 -10.57
C THR A 13 85.70 -37.68 -9.29
N LEU A 14 86.29 -38.05 -8.15
CA LEU A 14 85.66 -37.91 -6.83
C LEU A 14 85.28 -36.45 -6.53
N VAL A 15 86.05 -35.49 -7.05
CA VAL A 15 85.79 -34.05 -6.94
C VAL A 15 84.60 -33.62 -7.80
N GLU A 16 84.47 -34.10 -9.04
CA GLU A 16 83.27 -33.85 -9.86
C GLU A 16 82.00 -34.40 -9.19
N LEU A 17 82.05 -35.62 -8.65
CA LEU A 17 80.90 -36.20 -7.93
C LEU A 17 80.50 -35.35 -6.72
N LEU A 18 81.48 -34.83 -5.96
CA LEU A 18 81.21 -33.93 -4.82
C LEU A 18 80.59 -32.60 -5.27
N VAL A 19 81.14 -31.97 -6.32
CA VAL A 19 80.62 -30.70 -6.86
C VAL A 19 79.21 -30.87 -7.43
N VAL A 20 78.95 -31.95 -8.18
CA VAL A 20 77.62 -32.26 -8.71
C VAL A 20 76.62 -32.48 -7.58
N MET A 21 76.97 -33.21 -6.53
CA MET A 21 76.09 -33.40 -5.38
C MET A 21 75.81 -32.09 -4.64
N LEU A 22 76.82 -31.23 -4.46
CA LEU A 22 76.65 -29.91 -3.83
C LEU A 22 75.67 -29.04 -4.65
N VAL A 23 75.86 -28.95 -5.97
CA VAL A 23 74.96 -28.21 -6.87
C VAL A 23 73.55 -28.77 -6.85
N LEU A 24 73.38 -30.10 -6.88
CA LEU A 24 72.06 -30.74 -6.79
C LEU A 24 71.37 -30.46 -5.45
N THR A 25 72.09 -30.48 -4.32
CA THR A 25 71.51 -30.14 -3.01
C THR A 25 71.08 -28.66 -2.95
N ALA A 26 71.88 -27.74 -3.46
CA ALA A 26 71.52 -26.32 -3.50
C ALA A 26 70.29 -26.05 -4.39
N LEU A 27 70.22 -26.67 -5.57
CA LEU A 27 69.06 -26.58 -6.45
C LEU A 27 67.80 -27.20 -5.82
N ALA A 28 67.94 -28.32 -5.12
CA ALA A 28 66.83 -28.95 -4.39
C ALA A 28 66.31 -28.04 -3.26
N SER A 29 67.18 -27.41 -2.48
CA SER A 29 66.79 -26.44 -1.44
C SER A 29 66.01 -25.25 -2.01
N ILE A 30 66.51 -24.62 -3.07
CA ILE A 30 65.82 -23.49 -3.73
C ILE A 30 64.45 -23.91 -4.28
N THR A 31 64.36 -25.12 -4.85
CA THR A 31 63.10 -25.67 -5.37
C THR A 31 62.10 -25.94 -4.23
N LEU A 32 62.56 -26.42 -3.07
CA LEU A 32 61.70 -26.67 -1.91
C LEU A 32 61.18 -25.37 -1.29
N GLU A 33 61.99 -24.32 -1.18
CA GLU A 33 61.55 -23.02 -0.67
C GLU A 33 60.52 -22.38 -1.60
N THR A 34 60.84 -22.25 -2.90
CA THR A 34 59.91 -21.69 -3.89
C THR A 34 58.59 -22.47 -4.01
N SER A 35 58.61 -23.80 -3.85
CA SER A 35 57.38 -24.62 -3.87
C SER A 35 56.44 -24.35 -2.69
N LYS A 36 56.97 -23.96 -1.52
CA LYS A 36 56.17 -23.63 -0.34
C LYS A 36 55.42 -22.32 -0.52
N ASP A 37 56.10 -21.29 -1.01
CA ASP A 37 55.48 -19.98 -1.22
C ASP A 37 54.38 -20.04 -2.29
N ILE A 38 54.57 -20.83 -3.35
CA ILE A 38 53.51 -21.10 -4.35
C ILE A 38 52.31 -21.78 -3.70
N ALA A 39 52.54 -22.79 -2.84
CA ALA A 39 51.46 -23.49 -2.14
C ALA A 39 50.72 -22.55 -1.17
N PHE A 40 51.44 -21.72 -0.41
CA PHE A 40 50.86 -20.77 0.53
C PHE A 40 50.11 -19.63 -0.17
N GLN A 41 50.61 -19.10 -1.29
CA GLN A 41 49.85 -18.16 -2.11
C GLN A 41 48.57 -18.80 -2.66
N SER A 42 48.63 -20.04 -3.14
CA SER A 42 47.45 -20.77 -3.61
C SER A 42 46.39 -20.95 -2.52
N ARG A 43 46.80 -21.18 -1.26
CA ARG A 43 45.88 -21.26 -0.11
C ARG A 43 45.24 -19.91 0.19
N TYR A 44 46.03 -18.83 0.19
CA TYR A 44 45.54 -17.47 0.39
C TYR A 44 44.49 -17.05 -0.64
N GLU A 45 44.72 -17.32 -1.94
CA GLU A 45 43.71 -17.02 -2.98
C GLU A 45 42.43 -17.87 -2.82
N VAL A 46 42.54 -19.13 -2.38
CA VAL A 46 41.37 -19.97 -2.06
C VAL A 46 40.59 -19.41 -0.86
N THR A 47 41.25 -18.99 0.21
CA THR A 47 40.61 -18.31 1.35
C THR A 47 39.86 -17.06 0.89
N LYS A 48 40.47 -16.24 0.02
CA LYS A 48 39.86 -15.03 -0.52
C LYS A 48 38.62 -15.31 -1.39
N ASP A 49 38.68 -16.32 -2.27
CA ASP A 49 37.53 -16.77 -3.06
C ASP A 49 36.38 -17.28 -2.17
N ARG A 50 36.70 -18.09 -1.15
CA ARG A 50 35.70 -18.61 -0.20
C ARG A 50 35.07 -17.50 0.66
N TYR A 51 35.85 -16.51 1.09
CA TYR A 51 35.35 -15.31 1.79
C TYR A 51 34.36 -14.52 0.93
N GLU A 52 34.69 -14.23 -0.33
CA GLU A 52 33.78 -13.50 -1.23
C GLU A 52 32.54 -14.33 -1.61
N LYS A 53 32.64 -15.68 -1.62
CA LYS A 53 31.46 -16.56 -1.74
C LYS A 53 30.53 -16.43 -0.55
N ILE A 54 31.04 -16.50 0.69
CA ILE A 54 30.22 -16.30 1.91
C ILE A 54 29.57 -14.91 1.90
N ARG A 55 30.34 -13.86 1.59
CA ARG A 55 29.82 -12.50 1.49
C ARG A 55 28.65 -12.39 0.50
N ARG A 56 28.77 -13.01 -0.68
CA ARG A 56 27.71 -13.06 -1.70
C ARG A 56 26.53 -13.95 -1.33
N ALA A 57 26.76 -15.03 -0.60
CA ALA A 57 25.69 -15.87 -0.07
C ALA A 57 24.81 -15.13 0.95
N ILE A 58 25.38 -14.16 1.68
CA ILE A 58 24.67 -13.39 2.71
C ILE A 58 23.91 -12.20 2.13
N ILE A 59 24.55 -11.35 1.31
CA ILE A 59 23.93 -10.10 0.78
C ILE A 59 23.67 -10.11 -0.75
N GLY A 60 23.89 -11.23 -1.43
CA GLY A 60 23.71 -11.32 -2.89
C GLY A 60 24.81 -10.62 -3.69
N ARG A 61 24.47 -10.18 -4.90
CA ARG A 61 25.37 -9.46 -5.82
C ARG A 61 24.76 -8.12 -6.24
N PRO A 62 24.75 -7.11 -5.35
CA PRO A 62 24.24 -5.78 -5.68
C PRO A 62 25.04 -5.05 -6.77
N ASP A 63 26.22 -5.57 -7.14
CA ASP A 63 27.05 -5.13 -8.26
C ASP A 63 26.57 -5.64 -9.64
N VAL A 64 25.73 -6.67 -9.68
CA VAL A 64 25.17 -7.23 -10.92
C VAL A 64 23.79 -6.63 -11.18
N LEU A 65 23.63 -5.97 -12.33
CA LEU A 65 22.35 -5.44 -12.79
C LEU A 65 21.67 -6.43 -13.75
N ILE A 66 20.51 -6.96 -13.35
CA ILE A 66 19.60 -7.72 -14.22
C ILE A 66 18.50 -6.75 -14.69
N ASN A 67 18.36 -6.57 -16.01
CA ASN A 67 17.40 -5.62 -16.61
C ASN A 67 17.51 -4.16 -16.06
N GLY A 68 18.70 -3.76 -15.58
CA GLY A 68 18.95 -2.44 -14.99
C GLY A 68 18.63 -2.32 -13.49
N GLN A 69 18.21 -3.41 -12.84
CA GLN A 69 18.00 -3.47 -11.38
C GLN A 69 19.04 -4.41 -10.74
N PRO A 70 19.61 -4.07 -9.57
CA PRO A 70 20.47 -4.98 -8.80
C PRO A 70 19.84 -6.37 -8.55
N ASP A 71 20.65 -7.42 -8.72
CA ASP A 71 20.34 -8.81 -8.38
C ASP A 71 20.24 -8.96 -6.85
N ILE A 72 19.01 -9.07 -6.34
CA ILE A 72 18.74 -9.33 -4.92
C ILE A 72 18.50 -10.81 -4.71
N SER A 73 19.40 -11.39 -3.94
CA SER A 73 19.47 -12.79 -3.60
C SER A 73 20.28 -12.93 -2.30
N GLY A 74 20.29 -14.13 -1.71
CA GLY A 74 21.09 -14.43 -0.53
C GLY A 74 20.35 -14.23 0.79
N PHE A 75 20.95 -14.77 1.85
CA PHE A 75 20.33 -15.02 3.15
C PHE A 75 19.57 -13.83 3.73
N VAL A 76 20.13 -12.61 3.69
CA VAL A 76 19.47 -11.42 4.25
C VAL A 76 18.18 -11.06 3.50
N ALA A 77 18.15 -11.26 2.18
CA ALA A 77 16.99 -10.91 1.34
C ALA A 77 15.77 -11.80 1.58
N ASP A 78 16.01 -13.02 2.04
CA ASP A 78 14.97 -14.00 2.36
C ASP A 78 14.63 -13.98 3.85
N MET A 79 15.63 -13.95 4.73
CA MET A 79 15.47 -14.10 6.18
C MET A 79 15.36 -12.78 6.96
N GLY A 80 15.69 -11.63 6.34
CA GLY A 80 15.66 -10.32 6.99
C GLY A 80 16.65 -10.10 8.13
N ARG A 81 17.58 -11.03 8.34
CA ARG A 81 18.64 -10.99 9.36
C ARG A 81 19.95 -11.52 8.82
N LEU A 82 21.04 -11.31 9.57
CA LEU A 82 22.31 -12.00 9.33
C LEU A 82 22.21 -13.48 9.76
N PRO A 83 23.00 -14.39 9.14
CA PRO A 83 23.07 -15.78 9.57
C PRO A 83 23.79 -15.92 10.92
N ARG A 84 23.46 -16.98 11.65
CA ARG A 84 24.02 -17.35 12.97
C ARG A 84 25.33 -18.12 12.88
N ASN A 85 25.55 -18.82 11.77
CA ASN A 85 26.73 -19.62 11.47
C ASN A 85 26.84 -19.83 9.93
N ILE A 86 27.86 -20.57 9.48
CA ILE A 86 27.98 -20.93 8.05
C ILE A 86 26.97 -22.02 7.65
N GLN A 87 26.57 -22.91 8.55
CA GLN A 87 25.65 -24.01 8.21
C GLN A 87 24.26 -23.51 7.74
N GLU A 88 23.75 -22.38 8.25
CA GLU A 88 22.55 -21.70 7.73
C GLU A 88 22.66 -21.29 6.24
N LEU A 89 23.86 -21.22 5.69
CA LEU A 89 24.11 -20.96 4.26
C LEU A 89 24.14 -22.23 3.40
N LEU A 90 24.22 -23.41 4.02
CA LEU A 90 24.42 -24.72 3.37
C LEU A 90 23.20 -25.62 3.42
N VAL A 91 22.42 -25.56 4.49
CA VAL A 91 21.25 -26.41 4.73
C VAL A 91 20.12 -25.59 5.33
N GLN A 92 18.89 -26.05 5.17
CA GLN A 92 17.71 -25.42 5.74
C GLN A 92 17.72 -25.63 7.25
N ASN A 93 17.37 -26.82 7.75
CA ASN A 93 17.27 -27.07 9.19
C ASN A 93 18.46 -27.90 9.70
N TYR A 94 18.90 -27.61 10.92
CA TYR A 94 20.09 -28.22 11.54
C TYR A 94 19.97 -28.29 13.07
N CYS A 95 20.79 -29.12 13.72
CA CYS A 95 20.88 -29.18 15.17
C CYS A 95 21.79 -28.07 15.70
N SER A 96 21.41 -27.37 16.77
CA SER A 96 22.16 -26.21 17.27
C SER A 96 23.51 -26.52 17.91
N ASP A 97 23.70 -27.76 18.37
CA ASP A 97 24.83 -28.19 19.19
C ASP A 97 25.67 -29.29 18.51
N ASP A 98 25.23 -29.81 17.36
CA ASP A 98 25.98 -30.78 16.56
C ASP A 98 25.85 -30.50 15.04
N TYR A 99 26.93 -30.05 14.40
CA TYR A 99 26.93 -29.72 12.97
C TYR A 99 26.69 -30.95 12.06
N ARG A 100 26.86 -32.17 12.58
CA ARG A 100 26.69 -33.44 11.84
C ARG A 100 25.22 -33.80 11.66
N ILE A 101 24.30 -33.12 12.35
CA ILE A 101 22.85 -33.35 12.27
C ILE A 101 22.16 -32.18 11.53
N SER A 102 21.66 -32.46 10.33
CA SER A 102 20.85 -31.55 9.51
C SER A 102 19.85 -32.30 8.64
N ASP A 103 18.99 -31.57 7.91
CA ASP A 103 18.08 -32.18 6.92
C ASP A 103 18.78 -33.08 5.88
N ASN A 104 20.07 -32.83 5.63
CA ASN A 104 20.86 -33.59 4.68
C ASN A 104 21.50 -34.85 5.29
N THR A 105 21.52 -35.00 6.62
CA THR A 105 22.15 -36.15 7.31
C THR A 105 21.41 -37.44 6.95
N PRO A 106 22.05 -38.40 6.25
CA PRO A 106 21.35 -39.53 5.63
C PRO A 106 20.91 -40.60 6.62
N ASP A 107 21.68 -40.78 7.71
CA ASP A 107 21.44 -41.73 8.78
C ASP A 107 22.24 -41.31 10.03
N ALA A 108 21.96 -41.95 11.18
CA ALA A 108 22.62 -41.66 12.46
C ALA A 108 24.04 -42.28 12.59
N THR A 109 24.70 -42.70 11.51
CA THR A 109 26.02 -43.34 11.61
C THR A 109 27.08 -42.38 12.12
N GLY A 110 27.70 -42.72 13.25
CA GLY A 110 28.73 -41.91 13.90
C GLY A 110 28.20 -40.90 14.93
N ILE A 111 26.88 -40.84 15.10
CA ILE A 111 26.14 -40.00 16.05
C ILE A 111 25.74 -40.89 17.23
N THR A 112 25.89 -40.47 18.48
CA THR A 112 25.75 -41.38 19.63
C THR A 112 24.49 -41.15 20.47
N GLY A 113 23.91 -42.23 21.00
CA GLY A 113 22.76 -42.18 21.91
C GLY A 113 21.42 -41.77 21.29
N THR A 114 21.40 -41.32 20.04
CA THR A 114 20.22 -40.88 19.29
C THR A 114 19.10 -41.92 19.27
N THR A 115 17.87 -41.43 19.28
CA THR A 115 16.63 -42.19 19.12
C THR A 115 15.77 -41.59 18.00
N GLY A 116 14.83 -42.38 17.47
CA GLY A 116 13.97 -41.94 16.36
C GLY A 116 14.58 -42.22 14.97
N THR A 117 13.97 -41.62 13.95
CA THR A 117 14.22 -41.91 12.53
C THR A 117 14.50 -40.67 11.67
N THR A 118 14.43 -39.48 12.25
CA THR A 118 14.64 -38.19 11.58
C THR A 118 15.77 -37.38 12.24
N PRO A 119 16.46 -36.51 11.50
CA PRO A 119 17.49 -35.63 12.07
C PRO A 119 17.02 -34.79 13.26
N ALA A 120 15.77 -34.32 13.24
CA ALA A 120 15.18 -33.60 14.36
C ALA A 120 15.06 -34.45 15.64
N GLU A 121 14.68 -35.72 15.53
CA GLU A 121 14.63 -36.67 16.66
C GLU A 121 16.05 -37.03 17.16
N TRP A 122 17.01 -37.16 16.24
CA TRP A 122 18.41 -37.42 16.58
C TRP A 122 19.00 -36.24 17.38
N CYS A 123 18.80 -35.01 16.92
CA CYS A 123 19.28 -33.79 17.58
C CYS A 123 18.86 -33.70 19.06
N ILE A 124 17.57 -33.94 19.35
CA ILE A 124 17.02 -33.82 20.71
C ILE A 124 17.35 -35.01 21.63
N SER A 125 18.01 -36.05 21.12
CA SER A 125 18.29 -37.28 21.87
C SER A 125 19.74 -37.77 21.81
N GLU A 126 20.64 -37.08 21.11
CA GLU A 126 22.07 -37.35 21.14
C GLU A 126 22.66 -37.20 22.55
N THR A 127 23.60 -38.08 22.89
CA THR A 127 24.27 -38.12 24.20
C THR A 127 25.62 -37.42 24.25
N ASP A 128 26.26 -37.13 23.12
CA ASP A 128 27.54 -36.40 23.10
C ASP A 128 27.35 -34.90 23.39
N THR A 129 26.20 -34.33 22.98
CA THR A 129 25.83 -32.92 23.24
C THR A 129 24.43 -32.81 23.88
N PRO A 130 24.28 -33.14 25.19
CA PRO A 130 22.98 -33.17 25.86
C PRO A 130 22.38 -31.77 26.03
N GLY A 131 21.56 -31.37 25.05
CA GLY A 131 21.04 -30.00 24.93
C GLY A 131 20.52 -29.65 23.53
N GLY A 132 20.92 -30.43 22.51
CA GLY A 132 20.64 -30.20 21.09
C GLY A 132 19.22 -29.71 20.80
N ASN A 133 19.12 -28.44 20.38
CA ASN A 133 17.88 -27.84 19.93
C ASN A 133 17.80 -27.90 18.41
N TRP A 134 16.71 -28.43 17.87
CA TRP A 134 16.48 -28.42 16.43
C TRP A 134 16.14 -27.01 15.96
N ILE A 135 16.85 -26.54 14.93
CA ILE A 135 16.74 -25.18 14.42
C ILE A 135 16.02 -25.18 13.05
N PRO A 136 14.68 -25.04 13.03
CA PRO A 136 13.98 -24.76 11.80
C PRO A 136 14.31 -23.35 11.29
N GLN A 137 14.59 -23.20 10.00
CA GLN A 137 14.69 -21.88 9.35
C GLN A 137 13.37 -21.40 8.79
N SER A 138 12.52 -22.33 8.39
CA SER A 138 11.22 -22.03 7.81
C SER A 138 10.31 -23.23 7.91
N ASP A 139 9.02 -22.98 8.09
CA ASP A 139 7.97 -23.98 8.23
C ASP A 139 6.77 -23.63 7.33
N ASP A 140 5.68 -24.39 7.47
CA ASP A 140 4.46 -24.22 6.70
C ASP A 140 3.82 -22.82 6.83
N ASN A 141 4.16 -22.06 7.88
CA ASN A 141 3.64 -20.71 8.13
C ASN A 141 4.38 -19.63 7.33
N ASN A 142 5.46 -19.99 6.62
CA ASN A 142 6.17 -19.07 5.73
C ASN A 142 5.49 -18.83 4.38
N CYS A 143 4.31 -19.40 4.12
CA CYS A 143 3.52 -19.05 2.95
C CYS A 143 2.53 -17.91 3.27
N THR A 144 2.43 -16.88 2.43
CA THR A 144 1.54 -15.71 2.66
C THR A 144 0.04 -16.00 2.57
N GLY A 145 -0.35 -17.14 2.01
CA GLY A 145 -1.74 -17.50 1.78
C GLY A 145 -2.44 -18.04 3.03
N SER A 146 -3.76 -17.93 3.08
CA SER A 146 -4.59 -18.58 4.11
C SER A 146 -4.69 -20.11 3.94
N ASP A 147 -4.11 -20.67 2.87
CA ASP A 147 -4.10 -22.11 2.60
C ASP A 147 -2.95 -22.81 3.35
N ALA A 148 -3.26 -23.27 4.57
CA ALA A 148 -2.36 -24.06 5.42
C ALA A 148 -1.99 -25.46 4.85
N THR A 149 -2.41 -25.81 3.63
CA THR A 149 -1.93 -27.01 2.92
C THR A 149 -0.68 -26.76 2.08
N LEU A 150 -0.27 -25.50 1.88
CA LEU A 150 0.91 -25.11 1.09
C LEU A 150 2.23 -25.21 1.89
N LYS A 151 2.50 -26.42 2.38
CA LYS A 151 3.57 -26.78 3.34
C LYS A 151 5.03 -26.71 2.81
N THR A 152 5.26 -26.22 1.60
CA THR A 152 6.61 -26.09 1.05
C THR A 152 6.70 -24.86 0.16
N GLN A 153 7.90 -24.28 0.03
CA GLN A 153 8.19 -23.20 -0.92
C GLN A 153 7.64 -23.52 -2.32
N ALA A 154 7.91 -24.72 -2.85
CA ALA A 154 7.48 -25.11 -4.17
C ALA A 154 5.95 -25.16 -4.33
N LEU A 155 5.22 -25.64 -3.31
CA LEU A 155 3.75 -25.62 -3.30
C LEU A 155 3.23 -24.18 -3.22
N CYS A 156 3.76 -23.39 -2.28
CA CYS A 156 3.42 -21.98 -2.07
C CYS A 156 3.58 -21.15 -3.35
N GLU A 157 4.77 -21.16 -3.95
CA GLU A 157 5.06 -20.42 -5.18
C GLU A 157 4.26 -20.95 -6.38
N SER A 158 3.95 -22.26 -6.44
CA SER A 158 3.09 -22.82 -7.49
C SER A 158 1.62 -22.37 -7.40
N ALA A 159 1.16 -22.01 -6.19
CA ALA A 159 -0.16 -21.41 -5.97
C ALA A 159 -0.18 -19.89 -6.26
N GLY A 160 0.97 -19.28 -6.55
CA GLY A 160 1.13 -17.83 -6.73
C GLY A 160 1.33 -17.04 -5.44
N GLU A 161 1.41 -17.73 -4.30
CA GLU A 161 1.69 -17.15 -2.98
C GLU A 161 3.19 -16.83 -2.82
N VAL A 162 3.55 -16.17 -1.72
CA VAL A 162 4.94 -15.78 -1.43
C VAL A 162 5.51 -16.60 -0.29
N TRP A 163 6.69 -17.16 -0.50
CA TRP A 163 7.47 -17.79 0.56
C TRP A 163 8.37 -16.78 1.27
N SER A 164 8.18 -16.61 2.57
CA SER A 164 8.95 -15.72 3.45
C SER A 164 10.09 -16.39 4.23
N GLY A 165 10.28 -17.68 3.99
CA GLY A 165 11.31 -18.47 4.65
C GLY A 165 12.61 -18.54 3.85
N TRP A 166 13.48 -19.42 4.31
CA TRP A 166 14.75 -19.78 3.67
C TRP A 166 14.51 -20.32 2.24
N LYS A 167 15.32 -19.86 1.28
CA LYS A 167 15.29 -20.23 -0.15
C LYS A 167 16.64 -20.72 -0.68
N GLY A 168 17.51 -21.19 0.22
CA GLY A 168 18.84 -21.69 -0.11
C GLY A 168 18.83 -23.05 -0.83
N PRO A 169 19.98 -23.75 -0.89
CA PRO A 169 21.25 -23.38 -0.25
C PRO A 169 21.93 -22.19 -0.92
N TYR A 170 22.47 -21.28 -0.11
CA TYR A 170 23.12 -20.05 -0.60
C TYR A 170 24.61 -20.26 -0.92
N LEU A 171 25.22 -21.32 -0.38
CA LEU A 171 26.54 -21.83 -0.70
C LEU A 171 26.45 -23.24 -1.28
N THR A 172 27.34 -23.54 -2.22
CA THR A 172 27.53 -24.90 -2.75
C THR A 172 28.91 -25.43 -2.35
N THR A 173 28.90 -26.61 -1.74
CA THR A 173 30.09 -27.33 -1.27
C THR A 173 30.39 -28.54 -2.16
N GLN A 174 31.63 -29.04 -2.09
CA GLN A 174 32.00 -30.34 -2.68
C GLN A 174 31.76 -31.52 -1.73
N LYS A 175 31.53 -31.21 -0.45
CA LYS A 175 31.34 -32.14 0.66
C LYS A 175 29.99 -31.81 1.34
N PRO A 176 29.27 -32.80 1.87
CA PRO A 176 28.04 -32.55 2.63
C PRO A 176 28.28 -31.61 3.81
N ASP A 177 27.26 -30.85 4.21
CA ASP A 177 27.32 -29.87 5.31
C ASP A 177 27.58 -30.52 6.68
N TYR A 178 27.21 -31.80 6.84
CA TYR A 178 27.48 -32.59 8.04
C TYR A 178 28.92 -33.13 8.15
N GLU A 179 29.82 -32.83 7.19
CA GLU A 179 31.25 -33.16 7.29
C GLU A 179 32.08 -32.01 7.88
N ALA A 180 33.07 -32.32 8.73
CA ALA A 180 33.88 -31.32 9.45
C ALA A 180 34.53 -30.26 8.53
N ASN A 181 34.87 -30.65 7.29
CA ASN A 181 35.51 -29.78 6.31
C ASN A 181 34.61 -29.43 5.11
N ALA A 182 33.28 -29.46 5.29
CA ALA A 182 32.29 -29.08 4.28
C ALA A 182 32.64 -27.77 3.56
N PHE A 183 32.85 -26.70 4.33
CA PHE A 183 33.28 -25.38 3.86
C PHE A 183 34.50 -24.87 4.65
N SER A 184 35.57 -25.67 4.71
CA SER A 184 36.88 -25.26 5.25
C SER A 184 37.40 -23.94 4.66
N ASP A 185 38.46 -23.36 5.22
CA ASP A 185 39.22 -22.29 4.56
C ASP A 185 40.36 -22.84 3.67
N GLY A 186 41.12 -21.94 3.02
CA GLY A 186 42.26 -22.34 2.19
C GLY A 186 43.43 -22.92 3.00
N TRP A 187 43.50 -22.68 4.31
CA TRP A 187 44.56 -23.17 5.18
C TRP A 187 44.33 -24.60 5.67
N GLY A 188 43.08 -25.06 5.66
CA GLY A 188 42.67 -26.38 6.13
C GLY A 188 42.08 -26.35 7.54
N ASN A 189 41.69 -25.17 8.03
CA ASN A 189 40.86 -25.08 9.22
C ASN A 189 39.49 -25.71 8.91
N GLN A 190 38.96 -26.46 9.87
CA GLN A 190 37.74 -27.26 9.76
C GLN A 190 37.01 -27.27 11.11
N ALA A 191 35.77 -27.76 11.12
CA ALA A 191 34.99 -27.90 12.35
C ALA A 191 35.68 -28.87 13.33
N SER A 192 35.37 -28.71 14.61
CA SER A 192 35.91 -29.52 15.68
C SER A 192 35.35 -30.95 15.64
N GLU A 193 36.22 -31.93 15.41
CA GLU A 193 35.86 -33.37 15.42
C GLU A 193 35.70 -33.95 16.84
N THR A 194 35.76 -33.11 17.88
CA THR A 194 35.66 -33.52 19.31
C THR A 194 34.65 -32.72 20.13
N ASP A 195 34.21 -31.58 19.61
CA ASP A 195 33.25 -30.65 20.20
C ASP A 195 32.39 -30.17 19.03
N PHE A 196 31.31 -30.90 18.74
CA PHE A 196 30.59 -30.81 17.46
C PHE A 196 29.75 -29.52 17.31
N THR A 197 29.91 -28.56 18.23
CA THR A 197 29.24 -27.26 18.25
C THR A 197 29.81 -26.24 17.24
N ASP A 198 30.86 -26.56 16.47
CA ASP A 198 31.43 -25.66 15.45
C ASP A 198 30.72 -25.76 14.09
N HIS A 199 29.65 -24.99 13.93
CA HIS A 199 28.91 -24.82 12.67
C HIS A 199 29.59 -23.85 11.66
N ASN A 200 30.85 -23.47 11.90
CA ASN A 200 31.60 -22.50 11.10
C ASN A 200 32.81 -23.12 10.41
N TYR A 201 32.98 -24.44 10.45
CA TYR A 201 33.99 -25.17 9.69
C TYR A 201 35.41 -24.59 9.86
N GLY A 202 35.76 -24.19 11.09
CA GLY A 202 37.06 -23.63 11.45
C GLY A 202 37.26 -22.14 11.18
N TRP A 203 36.33 -21.46 10.50
CA TRP A 203 36.35 -20.00 10.33
C TRP A 203 36.00 -19.28 11.65
N ALA A 204 36.59 -18.10 11.88
CA ALA A 204 36.24 -17.23 12.99
C ALA A 204 35.02 -16.37 12.61
N PHE A 205 33.83 -16.84 12.94
CA PHE A 205 32.53 -16.24 12.64
C PHE A 205 31.85 -15.79 13.95
N CYS A 206 31.54 -14.51 14.10
CA CYS A 206 31.02 -13.96 15.36
C CYS A 206 29.92 -12.91 15.13
N LEU A 207 28.69 -13.20 15.59
CA LEU A 207 27.50 -12.36 15.36
C LEU A 207 27.10 -11.58 16.62
N GLY A 208 26.91 -10.25 16.50
CA GLY A 208 26.47 -9.42 17.63
C GLY A 208 26.49 -7.91 17.33
N ASP A 209 26.33 -7.09 18.36
CA ASP A 209 26.37 -5.62 18.21
C ASP A 209 27.77 -5.03 18.26
N SER A 210 28.71 -5.77 18.84
CA SER A 210 30.15 -5.48 18.84
C SER A 210 30.90 -6.81 18.90
N PRO A 211 30.83 -7.62 17.83
CA PRO A 211 31.44 -8.95 17.80
C PRO A 211 32.96 -8.84 17.81
N ASP A 212 33.59 -9.54 18.74
CA ASP A 212 35.04 -9.77 18.79
C ASP A 212 35.30 -11.22 18.37
N ASN A 213 36.25 -11.43 17.47
CA ASN A 213 36.66 -12.77 17.01
C ASN A 213 38.05 -13.19 17.50
N ALA A 214 38.68 -12.39 18.37
CA ALA A 214 39.88 -12.77 19.10
C ALA A 214 39.59 -13.75 20.25
N ASP A 215 38.37 -13.75 20.79
CA ASP A 215 37.88 -14.73 21.78
C ASP A 215 36.73 -15.56 21.19
N THR A 216 37.00 -16.82 20.88
CA THR A 216 36.02 -17.74 20.27
C THR A 216 34.81 -18.01 21.17
N SER A 217 34.88 -17.72 22.47
CA SER A 217 33.75 -17.92 23.40
C SER A 217 32.57 -16.98 23.18
N THR A 218 32.74 -15.91 22.39
CA THR A 218 31.66 -14.97 22.03
C THR A 218 31.07 -15.17 20.63
N CYS A 219 31.57 -16.16 19.88
CA CYS A 219 31.44 -16.19 18.43
C CYS A 219 30.26 -17.00 17.90
N TYR A 220 30.00 -18.18 18.47
CA TYR A 220 28.77 -18.92 18.25
C TYR A 220 28.08 -19.17 19.59
N SER A 221 26.78 -18.93 19.64
CA SER A 221 25.94 -19.40 20.74
C SER A 221 24.63 -19.92 20.15
N PRO A 222 24.19 -21.14 20.50
CA PRO A 222 22.91 -21.68 20.04
C PRO A 222 21.71 -20.84 20.51
N THR A 223 21.89 -19.97 21.50
CA THR A 223 20.88 -19.02 21.99
C THR A 223 20.83 -17.69 21.24
N ASN A 224 21.83 -17.38 20.41
CA ASN A 224 21.83 -16.16 19.61
C ASN A 224 20.88 -16.35 18.42
N THR A 225 19.77 -15.61 18.37
CA THR A 225 18.76 -15.70 17.30
C THR A 225 19.13 -14.92 16.05
N GLY A 226 20.17 -14.08 16.09
CA GLY A 226 20.55 -13.13 15.05
C GLY A 226 19.59 -11.94 14.86
N ALA A 227 18.38 -12.00 15.42
CA ALA A 227 17.42 -10.91 15.39
C ALA A 227 17.90 -9.71 16.23
N GLY A 228 17.81 -8.50 15.66
CA GLY A 228 18.27 -7.27 16.31
C GLY A 228 19.79 -7.07 16.38
N THR A 229 20.59 -8.09 16.05
CA THR A 229 22.06 -7.99 16.02
C THR A 229 22.53 -7.18 14.81
N ASN A 230 23.45 -6.24 15.02
CA ASN A 230 23.76 -5.23 14.00
C ASN A 230 25.02 -5.53 13.16
N GLN A 231 25.89 -6.46 13.58
CA GLN A 231 27.20 -6.70 12.94
C GLN A 231 27.60 -8.18 12.89
N LEU A 232 28.39 -8.55 11.88
CA LEU A 232 29.04 -9.86 11.75
C LEU A 232 30.56 -9.67 11.56
N ALA A 233 31.34 -10.19 12.50
CA ALA A 233 32.77 -10.40 12.32
C ALA A 233 33.03 -11.74 11.63
N PHE A 234 33.95 -11.76 10.66
CA PHE A 234 34.25 -12.96 9.88
C PHE A 234 35.67 -12.96 9.31
N GLN A 235 36.48 -13.95 9.71
CA GLN A 235 37.86 -14.17 9.22
C GLN A 235 38.21 -15.66 9.05
N SER A 236 39.08 -15.95 8.09
CA SER A 236 39.88 -17.18 8.04
C SER A 236 41.16 -16.96 8.82
N LYS A 237 41.53 -17.97 9.61
CA LYS A 237 42.78 -18.00 10.38
C LYS A 237 43.96 -18.15 9.43
N GLY A 238 45.10 -17.53 9.75
CA GLY A 238 46.34 -17.75 9.03
C GLY A 238 46.86 -19.20 9.10
N LYS A 239 48.04 -19.42 8.50
CA LYS A 239 48.76 -20.71 8.51
C LYS A 239 49.04 -21.28 9.92
N ASN A 240 49.05 -20.44 10.95
CA ASN A 240 49.21 -20.81 12.35
C ASN A 240 47.92 -21.35 13.02
N SER A 241 46.77 -21.28 12.34
CA SER A 241 45.45 -21.67 12.86
C SER A 241 45.00 -20.92 14.13
N SER A 242 45.46 -19.67 14.30
CA SER A 242 45.07 -18.79 15.41
C SER A 242 44.74 -17.39 14.90
N ILE A 243 43.75 -16.71 15.49
CA ILE A 243 43.46 -15.30 15.21
C ILE A 243 44.45 -14.42 15.98
N SER A 244 45.19 -13.54 15.30
CA SER A 244 46.07 -12.56 15.95
C SER A 244 46.36 -11.34 15.07
N THR A 245 46.07 -10.16 15.63
CA THR A 245 46.36 -8.86 15.00
C THR A 245 47.85 -8.55 14.88
N THR A 246 48.72 -9.38 15.47
CA THR A 246 50.18 -9.26 15.38
C THR A 246 50.81 -10.14 14.30
N ASP A 247 50.00 -10.95 13.61
CA ASP A 247 50.50 -11.92 12.65
C ASP A 247 50.94 -11.29 11.33
N SER A 248 51.87 -11.96 10.65
CA SER A 248 52.52 -11.42 9.45
C SER A 248 52.77 -12.51 8.42
N ASN A 249 52.98 -12.08 7.16
CA ASN A 249 53.16 -12.98 6.02
C ASN A 249 51.98 -13.97 5.89
N TYR A 250 52.24 -15.26 5.74
CA TYR A 250 51.22 -16.30 5.60
C TYR A 250 50.56 -16.73 6.91
N ASP A 251 51.09 -16.31 8.06
CA ASP A 251 50.43 -16.53 9.36
C ASP A 251 49.34 -15.47 9.61
N LYS A 252 49.23 -14.44 8.75
CA LYS A 252 48.25 -13.36 8.87
C LYS A 252 46.83 -13.80 8.45
N ASP A 253 45.86 -13.47 9.29
CA ASP A 253 44.43 -13.70 9.06
C ASP A 253 43.88 -12.95 7.84
N TYR A 254 42.79 -13.46 7.27
CA TYR A 254 42.10 -12.82 6.14
C TYR A 254 40.60 -12.68 6.34
N PRO A 255 40.01 -11.50 6.07
CA PRO A 255 40.66 -10.22 5.77
C PRO A 255 41.24 -9.56 7.03
N ASP A 256 42.16 -8.60 6.86
CA ASP A 256 42.73 -7.79 7.95
C ASP A 256 41.66 -7.16 8.88
N ASN A 257 40.52 -6.74 8.33
CA ASN A 257 39.42 -6.14 9.08
C ASN A 257 38.39 -7.21 9.44
N GLN A 258 38.26 -7.49 10.74
CA GLN A 258 37.34 -8.47 11.31
C GLN A 258 35.89 -8.26 10.87
N ILE A 259 35.41 -7.01 10.76
CA ILE A 259 34.00 -6.73 10.47
C ILE A 259 33.69 -6.88 8.98
N LEU A 260 33.03 -7.98 8.62
CA LEU A 260 32.50 -8.27 7.27
C LEU A 260 31.24 -7.43 7.00
N PHE A 261 30.28 -7.45 7.92
CA PHE A 261 29.06 -6.64 7.85
C PHE A 261 28.90 -5.78 9.10
N ASN A 262 28.56 -4.51 8.88
CA ASN A 262 27.98 -3.63 9.89
C ASN A 262 26.56 -3.26 9.48
N TYR A 263 25.81 -2.63 10.37
CA TYR A 263 24.42 -2.22 10.14
C TYR A 263 24.17 -1.63 8.74
N LYS A 264 25.01 -0.68 8.31
CA LYS A 264 24.88 0.05 7.03
C LYS A 264 25.21 -0.79 5.78
N ARG A 265 25.67 -2.03 5.93
CA ARG A 265 25.99 -2.94 4.81
C ARG A 265 24.82 -3.83 4.39
N TRP A 266 23.83 -4.03 5.27
CA TRP A 266 22.71 -4.95 5.03
C TRP A 266 21.33 -4.33 5.36
N MET A 267 21.30 -3.25 6.15
CA MET A 267 20.11 -2.41 6.35
C MET A 267 20.11 -1.23 5.37
N VAL A 268 18.96 -1.00 4.74
CA VAL A 268 18.67 0.08 3.80
C VAL A 268 17.89 1.18 4.52
N SER A 269 18.36 2.42 4.42
CA SER A 269 17.66 3.56 5.01
C SER A 269 16.54 4.06 4.10
N ILE A 270 15.33 4.13 4.65
CA ILE A 270 14.13 4.62 3.98
C ILE A 270 13.74 5.93 4.68
N PRO A 271 14.17 7.10 4.15
CA PRO A 271 13.86 8.40 4.76
C PRO A 271 12.40 8.80 4.50
N SER A 272 11.92 8.59 3.28
CA SER A 272 10.57 8.92 2.83
C SER A 272 10.18 8.07 1.63
N ILE A 273 8.89 7.78 1.48
CA ILE A 273 8.29 7.16 0.28
C ILE A 273 7.28 8.15 -0.31
N ILE A 274 7.40 8.45 -1.60
CA ILE A 274 6.37 9.23 -2.32
C ILE A 274 5.42 8.24 -3.00
N VAL A 275 4.13 8.39 -2.77
CA VAL A 275 3.09 7.63 -3.48
C VAL A 275 2.27 8.57 -4.35
N THR A 276 2.31 8.36 -5.66
CA THR A 276 1.41 8.99 -6.62
C THR A 276 0.12 8.18 -6.70
N MET A 277 -0.98 8.72 -6.15
CA MET A 277 -2.29 8.07 -6.18
C MET A 277 -3.40 9.02 -6.63
N GLN A 278 -4.46 8.48 -7.24
CA GLN A 278 -5.70 9.21 -7.47
C GLN A 278 -6.67 9.02 -6.29
N THR A 279 -7.12 10.11 -5.69
CA THR A 279 -8.14 10.08 -4.61
C THR A 279 -9.55 9.84 -5.14
N PRO A 280 -10.44 9.22 -4.34
CA PRO A 280 -11.86 9.17 -4.63
C PRO A 280 -12.50 10.58 -4.59
N VAL A 281 -13.71 10.70 -5.15
CA VAL A 281 -14.54 11.91 -5.11
C VAL A 281 -15.83 11.59 -4.36
N GLN A 282 -16.04 12.22 -3.20
CA GLN A 282 -17.21 12.00 -2.34
C GLN A 282 -18.49 12.75 -2.79
N ASN A 283 -18.42 13.68 -3.77
CA ASN A 283 -19.53 14.58 -4.12
C ASN A 283 -20.08 14.41 -5.55
N LYS A 284 -21.42 14.41 -5.70
CA LYS A 284 -22.16 14.30 -6.97
C LYS A 284 -22.19 15.63 -7.74
N PHE A 285 -22.07 15.58 -9.07
CA PHE A 285 -21.79 16.72 -9.95
C PHE A 285 -23.03 17.24 -10.71
N ASN A 286 -23.18 18.57 -10.81
CA ASN A 286 -24.15 19.23 -11.69
C ASN A 286 -23.44 19.90 -12.88
N CYS A 287 -23.87 19.58 -14.09
CA CYS A 287 -23.17 19.97 -15.31
C CYS A 287 -23.62 21.30 -15.93
N SER A 288 -24.90 21.68 -15.79
CA SER A 288 -25.50 22.71 -16.65
C SER A 288 -25.05 24.14 -16.33
N THR A 289 -24.68 24.39 -15.08
CA THR A 289 -24.08 25.63 -14.56
C THR A 289 -22.60 25.76 -14.93
N ASN A 290 -21.94 24.67 -15.32
CA ASN A 290 -20.48 24.58 -15.43
C ASN A 290 -19.95 24.57 -16.88
N GLY A 291 -20.79 24.91 -17.87
CA GLY A 291 -20.36 25.06 -19.28
C GLY A 291 -20.01 23.76 -20.01
N VAL A 292 -20.21 22.60 -19.36
CA VAL A 292 -19.97 21.27 -19.93
C VAL A 292 -20.95 21.00 -21.08
N ALA A 293 -20.50 20.33 -22.14
CA ALA A 293 -21.38 19.89 -23.22
C ALA A 293 -22.33 18.78 -22.72
N GLU A 294 -23.62 18.89 -23.07
CA GLU A 294 -24.68 17.99 -22.57
C GLU A 294 -24.38 16.51 -22.81
N ASN A 295 -23.79 16.18 -23.96
CA ASN A 295 -23.38 14.82 -24.32
C ASN A 295 -22.22 14.27 -23.47
N ALA A 296 -21.30 15.12 -22.99
CA ALA A 296 -20.25 14.70 -22.07
C ALA A 296 -20.82 14.45 -20.65
N CYS A 297 -21.85 15.22 -20.26
CA CYS A 297 -22.53 15.02 -18.99
C CYS A 297 -23.30 13.69 -18.93
N LYS A 298 -24.15 13.41 -19.93
CA LYS A 298 -24.99 12.20 -19.97
C LYS A 298 -24.20 10.88 -20.04
N ASN A 299 -22.92 10.92 -20.41
CA ASN A 299 -22.06 9.74 -20.56
C ASN A 299 -21.13 9.48 -19.36
N THR A 300 -21.17 10.30 -18.30
CA THR A 300 -20.28 10.16 -17.15
C THR A 300 -21.06 9.76 -15.89
N ALA A 301 -20.63 8.70 -15.21
CA ALA A 301 -21.32 8.22 -14.02
C ALA A 301 -21.32 9.27 -12.89
N ASN A 302 -22.45 9.45 -12.21
CA ASN A 302 -22.70 10.45 -11.15
C ASN A 302 -22.79 11.92 -11.59
N TRP A 303 -23.00 12.18 -12.88
CA TRP A 303 -23.13 13.53 -13.44
C TRP A 303 -24.57 13.79 -13.90
N ASN A 304 -25.23 14.79 -13.29
CA ASN A 304 -26.65 15.06 -13.53
C ASN A 304 -26.86 16.41 -14.24
N TRP A 305 -27.73 16.42 -15.27
CA TRP A 305 -28.04 17.61 -16.08
C TRP A 305 -29.45 18.14 -15.75
N PHE A 306 -29.52 19.25 -15.00
CA PHE A 306 -30.78 19.93 -14.66
C PHE A 306 -31.21 20.99 -15.71
N GLY A 307 -30.45 21.11 -16.80
CA GLY A 307 -30.65 22.17 -17.78
C GLY A 307 -30.33 23.57 -17.25
N LYS A 308 -30.50 24.58 -18.10
CA LYS A 308 -30.30 26.00 -17.75
C LYS A 308 -31.66 26.68 -17.56
N PRO A 309 -31.79 27.67 -16.68
CA PRO A 309 -33.00 28.49 -16.65
C PRO A 309 -33.23 29.16 -18.01
N GLU A 310 -34.48 29.17 -18.49
CA GLU A 310 -34.82 29.84 -19.74
C GLU A 310 -36.24 30.44 -19.74
N CYS A 311 -36.41 31.50 -20.52
CA CYS A 311 -37.72 32.06 -20.84
C CYS A 311 -38.28 31.38 -22.09
N ARG A 312 -39.58 31.06 -22.11
CA ARG A 312 -40.31 30.63 -23.32
C ARG A 312 -41.49 31.53 -23.60
N ASN A 313 -41.83 31.70 -24.88
CA ASN A 313 -43.02 32.44 -25.32
C ASN A 313 -44.30 31.59 -25.21
N SER A 314 -45.44 32.15 -25.61
CA SER A 314 -46.73 31.44 -25.62
C SER A 314 -46.84 30.28 -26.61
N THR A 315 -45.89 30.15 -27.55
CA THR A 315 -45.76 29.02 -28.49
C THR A 315 -44.69 28.01 -28.06
N ASN A 316 -44.17 28.12 -26.83
CA ASN A 316 -43.11 27.30 -26.23
C ASN A 316 -41.72 27.44 -26.89
N ASP A 317 -41.46 28.47 -27.70
CA ASP A 317 -40.13 28.74 -28.24
C ASP A 317 -39.24 29.44 -27.19
N PRO A 318 -37.95 29.07 -27.09
CA PRO A 318 -37.01 29.71 -26.15
C PRO A 318 -36.68 31.15 -26.57
N LEU A 319 -36.63 32.04 -25.58
CA LEU A 319 -36.34 33.47 -25.70
C LEU A 319 -34.97 33.80 -25.05
N PRO A 320 -33.84 33.53 -25.72
CA PRO A 320 -32.49 33.57 -25.11
C PRO A 320 -32.00 34.97 -24.71
N LEU A 321 -32.73 36.04 -25.07
CA LEU A 321 -32.41 37.42 -24.68
C LEU A 321 -33.08 37.85 -23.37
N LEU A 322 -34.04 37.07 -22.86
CA LEU A 322 -34.70 37.31 -21.57
C LEU A 322 -34.07 36.36 -20.56
N LEU A 323 -33.13 36.87 -19.77
CA LEU A 323 -32.26 36.09 -18.88
C LEU A 323 -32.70 36.12 -17.40
N THR A 324 -33.84 36.74 -17.08
CA THR A 324 -34.38 36.80 -15.72
C THR A 324 -35.89 36.53 -15.70
N PRO A 325 -36.44 35.95 -14.60
CA PRO A 325 -37.89 35.73 -14.47
C PRO A 325 -38.69 37.02 -14.70
N LEU A 326 -38.28 38.11 -14.05
CA LEU A 326 -38.92 39.42 -14.17
C LEU A 326 -38.94 39.94 -15.62
N SER A 327 -37.84 39.79 -16.36
CA SER A 327 -37.78 40.20 -17.78
C SER A 327 -38.62 39.30 -18.69
N CYS A 328 -38.74 38.02 -18.34
CA CYS A 328 -39.56 37.05 -19.06
C CYS A 328 -41.06 37.37 -18.89
N GLU A 329 -41.49 37.45 -17.64
CA GLU A 329 -42.91 37.52 -17.22
C GLU A 329 -43.50 38.94 -17.33
N ALA A 330 -42.67 39.96 -17.56
CA ALA A 330 -43.12 41.29 -17.96
C ALA A 330 -43.92 41.32 -19.27
N THR A 331 -43.81 40.28 -20.12
CA THR A 331 -44.61 40.12 -21.33
C THR A 331 -45.68 39.06 -21.12
N SER A 332 -46.95 39.44 -21.28
CA SER A 332 -48.08 38.52 -21.14
C SER A 332 -47.98 37.33 -22.09
N GLY A 333 -48.10 36.12 -21.55
CA GLY A 333 -48.01 34.86 -22.29
C GLY A 333 -46.63 34.18 -22.26
N ASN A 334 -45.57 34.89 -21.86
CA ASN A 334 -44.27 34.27 -21.60
C ASN A 334 -44.28 33.48 -20.29
N LYS A 335 -43.40 32.48 -20.18
CA LYS A 335 -43.21 31.65 -18.98
C LYS A 335 -41.73 31.46 -18.70
N TRP A 336 -41.33 31.72 -17.46
CA TRP A 336 -39.99 31.36 -16.98
C TRP A 336 -39.95 29.88 -16.54
N HIS A 337 -38.85 29.20 -16.87
CA HIS A 337 -38.55 27.84 -16.44
C HIS A 337 -37.19 27.84 -15.73
N TRP A 338 -37.17 27.51 -14.44
CA TRP A 338 -35.95 27.51 -13.62
C TRP A 338 -34.99 26.35 -13.95
N PHE A 339 -35.53 25.22 -14.41
CA PHE A 339 -34.79 24.04 -14.84
C PHE A 339 -35.43 23.53 -16.14
N THR A 340 -34.57 23.04 -17.03
CA THR A 340 -34.95 22.58 -18.38
C THR A 340 -34.55 21.13 -18.62
N GLY A 341 -33.98 20.48 -17.61
CA GLY A 341 -33.72 19.04 -17.57
C GLY A 341 -34.07 18.45 -16.19
N TRP A 342 -34.41 17.16 -16.17
CA TRP A 342 -34.60 16.37 -14.96
C TRP A 342 -33.92 15.00 -15.12
N PRO A 343 -32.99 14.64 -14.21
CA PRO A 343 -32.36 13.33 -14.23
C PRO A 343 -33.36 12.19 -13.93
N THR A 344 -33.28 11.11 -14.69
CA THR A 344 -34.20 9.94 -14.59
C THR A 344 -33.96 9.06 -13.34
N ASP A 345 -32.92 9.35 -12.58
CA ASP A 345 -32.48 8.65 -11.36
C ASP A 345 -32.92 9.35 -10.06
N ILE A 346 -33.49 10.56 -10.13
CA ILE A 346 -33.98 11.25 -8.92
C ILE A 346 -35.30 10.64 -8.48
N GLN A 347 -35.29 10.11 -7.26
CA GLN A 347 -36.46 9.57 -6.57
C GLN A 347 -36.68 10.25 -5.22
N PHE A 348 -37.95 10.50 -4.89
CA PHE A 348 -38.36 11.13 -3.63
C PHE A 348 -39.88 10.97 -3.41
N CYS A 349 -40.33 11.20 -2.18
CA CYS A 349 -41.74 11.18 -1.83
C CYS A 349 -42.38 12.58 -1.88
N VAL A 350 -43.62 12.64 -2.35
CA VAL A 350 -44.52 13.80 -2.27
C VAL A 350 -45.96 13.31 -2.06
N GLY A 351 -46.90 14.21 -1.76
CA GLY A 351 -48.30 13.82 -1.59
C GLY A 351 -48.64 13.24 -0.21
N GLY A 352 -49.93 13.01 0.04
CA GLY A 352 -50.43 12.43 1.29
C GLY A 352 -49.94 13.18 2.55
N THR A 353 -49.54 12.47 3.59
CA THR A 353 -48.89 13.05 4.78
C THR A 353 -47.36 13.06 4.71
N SER A 354 -46.78 12.99 3.49
CA SER A 354 -45.32 13.02 3.31
C SER A 354 -44.70 14.30 3.85
N THR A 355 -43.52 14.12 4.47
CA THR A 355 -42.65 15.21 4.93
C THR A 355 -41.51 15.51 3.95
N GLY A 356 -41.41 14.76 2.86
CA GLY A 356 -40.26 14.77 1.94
C GLY A 356 -39.01 14.08 2.51
N LEU A 357 -39.12 13.42 3.66
CA LEU A 357 -38.03 12.75 4.37
C LEU A 357 -38.00 11.25 4.15
N GLU A 358 -39.03 10.71 3.51
CA GLU A 358 -39.15 9.29 3.18
C GLU A 358 -38.12 8.95 2.09
N VAL A 359 -37.17 8.07 2.41
CA VAL A 359 -36.04 7.69 1.53
C VAL A 359 -36.30 6.41 0.75
N THR A 360 -37.41 5.72 1.04
CA THR A 360 -37.88 4.55 0.28
C THR A 360 -39.31 4.69 -0.22
N ALA A 361 -39.63 3.99 -1.31
CA ALA A 361 -41.00 3.86 -1.82
C ALA A 361 -41.97 3.27 -0.78
N SER A 362 -41.48 2.41 0.12
CA SER A 362 -42.28 1.80 1.19
C SER A 362 -42.68 2.80 2.28
N GLU A 363 -41.72 3.61 2.75
CA GLU A 363 -42.01 4.73 3.67
C GLU A 363 -42.99 5.72 3.05
N CYS A 364 -42.77 6.06 1.78
CA CYS A 364 -43.65 6.95 1.03
C CYS A 364 -45.09 6.43 0.95
N THR A 365 -45.26 5.14 0.64
CA THR A 365 -46.58 4.50 0.59
C THR A 365 -47.25 4.50 1.97
N THR A 366 -46.47 4.39 3.06
CA THR A 366 -46.98 4.38 4.44
C THR A 366 -47.56 5.74 4.85
N VAL A 367 -46.99 6.84 4.34
CA VAL A 367 -47.54 8.21 4.53
C VAL A 367 -48.60 8.57 3.49
N SER A 368 -49.14 7.61 2.73
CA SER A 368 -50.05 7.84 1.60
C SER A 368 -49.48 8.78 0.52
N GLY A 369 -48.16 8.94 0.47
CA GLY A 369 -47.46 9.70 -0.55
C GLY A 369 -47.21 8.86 -1.80
N ASN A 370 -46.96 9.55 -2.91
CA ASN A 370 -46.60 8.96 -4.18
C ASN A 370 -45.09 9.05 -4.40
N TRP A 371 -44.49 7.89 -4.71
CA TRP A 371 -43.06 7.78 -4.95
C TRP A 371 -42.72 8.25 -6.37
N VAL A 372 -42.20 9.47 -6.47
CA VAL A 372 -41.82 10.06 -7.75
C VAL A 372 -40.56 9.38 -8.24
N THR A 373 -40.70 8.64 -9.35
CA THR A 373 -39.62 7.97 -10.09
C THR A 373 -39.52 8.47 -11.54
N LYS A 374 -40.35 9.48 -11.84
CA LYS A 374 -40.63 10.02 -13.16
C LYS A 374 -40.36 11.53 -13.13
N GLY A 375 -40.00 12.08 -14.28
CA GLY A 375 -39.55 13.46 -14.40
C GLY A 375 -40.65 14.49 -14.20
N LEU A 376 -40.26 15.75 -14.35
CA LEU A 376 -41.12 16.93 -14.17
C LEU A 376 -42.26 17.08 -15.20
N CYS A 377 -42.44 16.14 -16.13
CA CYS A 377 -43.47 16.21 -17.14
C CYS A 377 -44.74 15.46 -16.71
N SER A 378 -45.91 16.07 -16.88
CA SER A 378 -47.20 15.40 -16.68
C SER A 378 -48.30 15.88 -17.64
N GLY A 379 -49.31 15.04 -17.85
CA GLY A 379 -50.45 15.35 -18.71
C GLY A 379 -50.15 15.29 -20.21
N GLY A 380 -51.17 15.59 -21.03
CA GLY A 380 -51.07 15.46 -22.48
C GLY A 380 -50.81 14.02 -22.91
N SER A 381 -49.80 13.82 -23.76
CA SER A 381 -49.33 12.51 -24.25
C SER A 381 -47.97 12.11 -23.63
N SER A 382 -47.54 12.79 -22.57
CA SER A 382 -46.32 12.43 -21.83
C SER A 382 -46.47 11.08 -21.13
N ILE A 383 -45.37 10.32 -21.10
CA ILE A 383 -45.25 9.06 -20.34
C ILE A 383 -44.56 9.26 -18.97
N GLY A 384 -44.21 10.51 -18.66
CA GLY A 384 -43.57 11.01 -17.44
C GLY A 384 -42.07 10.73 -17.37
N ASN A 385 -41.43 10.16 -18.39
CA ASN A 385 -39.99 9.90 -18.37
C ASN A 385 -39.17 10.93 -19.17
N GLU A 386 -39.80 11.99 -19.66
CA GLU A 386 -39.17 13.04 -20.44
C GLU A 386 -38.12 13.76 -19.59
N ALA A 387 -36.85 13.64 -19.99
CA ALA A 387 -35.70 14.15 -19.23
C ALA A 387 -35.45 15.64 -19.47
N THR A 388 -36.18 16.27 -20.41
CA THR A 388 -36.03 17.69 -20.75
C THR A 388 -37.37 18.40 -20.97
N LEU A 389 -37.36 19.71 -20.74
CA LEU A 389 -38.49 20.61 -21.01
C LEU A 389 -38.91 20.53 -22.49
N THR A 390 -37.95 20.41 -23.41
CA THR A 390 -38.23 20.31 -24.85
C THR A 390 -38.91 18.99 -25.20
N GLU A 391 -38.47 17.84 -24.67
CA GLU A 391 -39.16 16.55 -24.85
C GLU A 391 -40.59 16.62 -24.30
N CYS A 392 -40.76 17.15 -23.09
CA CYS A 392 -42.08 17.32 -22.47
C CYS A 392 -43.05 18.16 -23.32
N LEU A 393 -42.62 19.37 -23.71
CA LEU A 393 -43.45 20.30 -24.48
C LEU A 393 -43.65 19.87 -25.96
N SER A 394 -42.90 18.86 -26.44
CA SER A 394 -43.02 18.33 -27.80
C SER A 394 -43.73 16.96 -27.88
N ALA A 395 -44.22 16.43 -26.76
CA ALA A 395 -44.99 15.18 -26.73
C ALA A 395 -46.20 15.21 -27.69
N THR A 396 -46.44 14.10 -28.39
CA THR A 396 -47.49 13.98 -29.42
C THR A 396 -48.46 12.83 -29.11
N PRO A 397 -49.77 12.95 -29.43
CA PRO A 397 -50.44 14.04 -30.13
C PRO A 397 -50.71 15.32 -29.32
N THR A 398 -50.51 15.32 -28.00
CA THR A 398 -50.70 16.50 -27.14
C THR A 398 -49.48 16.75 -26.24
N ALA A 399 -49.00 17.99 -26.24
CA ALA A 399 -47.85 18.40 -25.44
C ALA A 399 -48.07 18.12 -23.94
N GLY A 400 -47.01 17.67 -23.26
CA GLY A 400 -46.98 17.55 -21.82
C GLY A 400 -46.88 18.91 -21.13
N THR A 401 -47.18 18.94 -19.84
CA THR A 401 -47.00 20.10 -18.97
C THR A 401 -45.78 19.89 -18.10
N TRP A 402 -44.79 20.79 -18.21
CA TRP A 402 -43.63 20.77 -17.32
C TRP A 402 -43.96 21.50 -16.02
N ARG A 403 -43.85 20.79 -14.90
CA ARG A 403 -44.18 21.29 -13.57
C ARG A 403 -43.23 22.42 -13.15
N LYS A 404 -43.77 23.39 -12.41
CA LYS A 404 -43.03 24.53 -11.83
C LYS A 404 -42.71 24.38 -10.35
N GLY A 405 -43.28 23.36 -9.71
CA GLY A 405 -43.24 23.13 -8.27
C GLY A 405 -43.81 21.77 -7.91
N TRP A 406 -43.98 21.53 -6.61
CA TRP A 406 -44.49 20.27 -6.06
C TRP A 406 -45.46 20.56 -4.91
N CYS A 407 -46.54 19.78 -4.82
CA CYS A 407 -47.47 19.82 -3.71
C CYS A 407 -47.02 18.85 -2.61
N VAL A 408 -46.92 19.33 -1.37
CA VAL A 408 -46.51 18.51 -0.21
C VAL A 408 -47.55 18.61 0.90
N GLY A 409 -47.95 17.46 1.43
CA GLY A 409 -48.93 17.32 2.52
C GLY A 409 -50.38 17.18 2.06
N GLY A 410 -51.30 17.03 3.02
CA GLY A 410 -52.75 17.03 2.79
C GLY A 410 -53.28 15.84 1.96
N ALA A 411 -54.29 16.11 1.14
CA ALA A 411 -54.90 15.13 0.23
C ALA A 411 -54.31 15.20 -1.19
N SER A 412 -53.09 15.71 -1.32
CA SER A 412 -52.43 15.90 -2.62
C SER A 412 -51.96 14.58 -3.22
N THR A 413 -52.06 14.46 -4.54
CA THR A 413 -51.56 13.33 -5.32
C THR A 413 -50.08 13.49 -5.67
N GLY A 414 -49.48 14.66 -5.46
CA GLY A 414 -48.10 14.93 -5.90
C GLY A 414 -47.95 15.03 -7.42
N ASP A 415 -49.07 15.00 -8.16
CA ASP A 415 -49.17 15.11 -9.62
C ASP A 415 -49.78 16.45 -10.09
N GLU A 416 -49.97 17.38 -9.16
CA GLU A 416 -50.55 18.70 -9.40
C GLU A 416 -49.72 19.54 -10.38
N VAL A 417 -50.42 20.27 -11.25
CA VAL A 417 -49.81 21.05 -12.32
C VAL A 417 -49.36 22.44 -11.88
N ASP A 418 -49.99 22.99 -10.83
CA ASP A 418 -49.72 24.30 -10.24
C ASP A 418 -50.28 24.41 -8.80
N ASP A 419 -50.02 25.56 -8.15
CA ASP A 419 -50.52 25.93 -6.82
C ASP A 419 -52.05 25.80 -6.69
N SER A 420 -52.81 26.15 -7.74
CA SER A 420 -54.27 26.12 -7.70
C SER A 420 -54.85 24.70 -7.70
N ALA A 421 -54.10 23.73 -8.21
CA ALA A 421 -54.40 22.30 -8.10
C ALA A 421 -53.96 21.70 -6.74
N CYS A 422 -53.07 22.36 -6.00
CA CYS A 422 -52.50 21.86 -4.76
C CYS A 422 -53.46 22.01 -3.56
N ALA A 423 -53.96 20.88 -3.06
CA ALA A 423 -54.80 20.84 -1.84
C ALA A 423 -54.00 20.99 -0.53
N ALA A 424 -52.77 21.49 -0.58
CA ALA A 424 -51.82 21.53 0.54
C ALA A 424 -50.78 22.66 0.36
N THR A 425 -49.52 22.46 0.77
CA THR A 425 -48.47 23.47 0.57
C THR A 425 -47.77 23.24 -0.77
N TRP A 426 -47.94 24.19 -1.69
CA TRP A 426 -47.22 24.20 -2.95
C TRP A 426 -45.84 24.84 -2.78
N TYR A 427 -44.82 24.18 -3.31
CA TYR A 427 -43.45 24.67 -3.35
C TYR A 427 -43.10 25.04 -4.78
N GLU A 428 -43.29 26.32 -5.14
CA GLU A 428 -42.72 26.88 -6.36
C GLU A 428 -41.19 26.82 -6.27
N ALA A 429 -40.56 26.24 -7.28
CA ALA A 429 -39.15 25.91 -7.21
C ALA A 429 -38.26 27.12 -7.57
N GLU A 430 -38.26 28.13 -6.71
CA GLU A 430 -37.17 29.12 -6.65
C GLU A 430 -35.88 28.44 -6.09
N TRP A 431 -35.20 27.64 -6.91
CA TRP A 431 -33.85 27.16 -6.57
C TRP A 431 -32.81 28.16 -7.12
N PRO A 432 -32.07 28.93 -6.29
CA PRO A 432 -32.13 29.02 -4.82
C PRO A 432 -32.64 30.38 -4.30
N LEU A 433 -33.76 30.44 -3.56
CA LEU A 433 -34.21 31.68 -2.90
C LEU A 433 -34.79 31.56 -1.47
N LYS A 434 -34.67 32.71 -0.79
CA LYS A 434 -35.58 33.33 0.20
C LYS A 434 -35.70 32.83 1.64
N ILE A 435 -35.62 31.54 1.93
CA ILE A 435 -35.83 31.01 3.30
C ILE A 435 -34.65 30.20 3.82
N GLY A 436 -34.49 30.20 5.14
CA GLY A 436 -33.44 29.45 5.80
C GLY A 436 -33.66 27.94 5.68
N ARG A 437 -32.56 27.18 5.51
CA ARG A 437 -32.59 25.72 5.35
C ARG A 437 -31.42 25.05 6.05
N CYS A 438 -31.53 23.75 6.27
CA CYS A 438 -30.40 22.98 6.77
C CYS A 438 -29.34 22.71 5.69
N SER A 439 -28.09 22.52 6.14
CA SER A 439 -26.97 22.04 5.31
C SER A 439 -27.21 20.62 4.80
N ASN A 440 -28.00 19.80 5.51
CA ASN A 440 -28.51 18.53 5.04
C ASN A 440 -30.00 18.67 4.66
N ARG A 441 -30.34 18.33 3.41
CA ARG A 441 -31.69 18.51 2.82
C ARG A 441 -32.82 17.79 3.58
N PHE A 442 -32.49 16.77 4.38
CA PHE A 442 -33.46 15.98 5.14
C PHE A 442 -33.88 16.62 6.48
N TYR A 443 -33.53 17.88 6.74
CA TYR A 443 -33.97 18.60 7.93
C TYR A 443 -34.59 19.94 7.54
N ILE A 444 -35.91 19.99 7.62
CA ILE A 444 -36.74 21.13 7.16
C ILE A 444 -37.06 22.14 8.27
N THR A 445 -36.52 21.96 9.48
CA THR A 445 -36.63 22.92 10.59
C THR A 445 -35.28 23.15 11.27
N GLN A 446 -35.04 24.37 11.75
CA GLN A 446 -33.80 24.74 12.43
C GLN A 446 -33.47 23.79 13.60
N ALA A 447 -34.44 23.54 14.47
CA ALA A 447 -34.26 22.67 15.63
C ALA A 447 -33.88 21.24 15.24
N SER A 448 -34.51 20.66 14.20
CA SER A 448 -34.16 19.30 13.75
C SER A 448 -32.77 19.25 13.12
N CYS A 449 -32.42 20.24 12.30
CA CYS A 449 -31.11 20.40 11.68
C CYS A 449 -29.97 20.46 12.71
N GLU A 450 -30.07 21.39 13.66
CA GLU A 450 -29.04 21.64 14.67
C GLU A 450 -28.90 20.46 15.64
N SER A 451 -30.02 19.80 15.99
CA SER A 451 -30.01 18.58 16.81
C SER A 451 -29.32 17.39 16.14
N ALA A 452 -29.28 17.36 14.80
CA ALA A 452 -28.61 16.33 14.01
C ALA A 452 -27.14 16.67 13.68
N GLY A 453 -26.56 17.71 14.30
CA GLY A 453 -25.18 18.15 14.04
C GLY A 453 -24.99 18.89 12.71
N HIS A 454 -26.08 19.22 12.01
CA HIS A 454 -26.06 20.01 10.78
C HIS A 454 -26.33 21.50 11.06
N ARG A 455 -26.07 22.38 10.09
CA ARG A 455 -26.17 23.84 10.30
C ARG A 455 -27.34 24.44 9.53
N TRP A 456 -28.07 25.36 10.16
CA TRP A 456 -29.10 26.17 9.52
C TRP A 456 -28.48 27.38 8.81
N ILE A 457 -28.92 27.66 7.58
CA ILE A 457 -28.28 28.59 6.61
C ILE A 457 -29.30 29.67 6.22
N GLU A 458 -28.96 30.97 6.26
CA GLU A 458 -29.91 32.10 6.05
C GLU A 458 -29.46 33.30 5.14
N PRO A 459 -30.40 33.96 4.40
CA PRO A 459 -30.92 35.34 4.64
C PRO A 459 -30.20 36.72 4.43
N PHE A 460 -29.00 36.92 3.84
CA PHE A 460 -28.34 38.29 3.73
C PHE A 460 -28.27 38.98 2.31
N CYS A 461 -27.17 39.60 1.81
CA CYS A 461 -27.07 40.42 0.56
C CYS A 461 -25.64 40.58 -0.04
N THR A 462 -25.49 40.79 -1.36
CA THR A 462 -24.18 40.86 -2.08
C THR A 462 -23.41 42.19 -1.98
N ASN A 463 -24.01 43.29 -1.52
CA ASN A 463 -23.34 44.58 -1.35
C ASN A 463 -22.87 44.78 0.11
N PRO A 464 -21.56 45.00 0.42
CA PRO A 464 -20.97 44.93 1.78
C PRO A 464 -21.44 45.94 2.85
N GLY A 465 -22.58 46.62 2.67
CA GLY A 465 -23.12 47.60 3.62
C GLY A 465 -24.64 47.80 3.53
N LYS A 466 -25.39 46.77 3.10
CA LYS A 466 -26.86 46.82 2.92
C LYS A 466 -27.58 45.81 3.81
N THR A 467 -28.76 46.19 4.29
CA THR A 467 -29.64 45.35 5.11
C THR A 467 -30.59 44.52 4.25
N LYS A 468 -31.14 43.43 4.80
CA LYS A 468 -32.16 42.56 4.15
C LYS A 468 -33.27 43.36 3.46
N THR A 469 -33.80 44.38 4.13
CA THR A 469 -34.88 45.26 3.60
C THR A 469 -34.43 46.13 2.42
N THR A 470 -33.17 46.60 2.41
CA THR A 470 -32.63 47.38 1.28
C THR A 470 -32.19 46.51 0.11
N CYS A 471 -31.82 45.24 0.35
CA CYS A 471 -31.47 44.28 -0.71
C CYS A 471 -32.65 43.95 -1.63
N ILE A 472 -33.83 43.72 -1.03
CA ILE A 472 -35.08 43.38 -1.75
C ILE A 472 -35.52 44.48 -2.73
N LEU A 473 -35.13 45.74 -2.47
CA LEU A 473 -35.46 46.89 -3.32
C LEU A 473 -34.39 47.17 -4.40
N ALA A 474 -33.24 46.50 -4.37
CA ALA A 474 -32.11 46.75 -5.26
C ALA A 474 -31.99 45.76 -6.44
N ASN A 475 -32.80 44.70 -6.47
CA ASN A 475 -32.80 43.64 -7.50
C ASN A 475 -31.42 42.96 -7.72
N GLU A 476 -30.64 42.74 -6.65
CA GLU A 476 -29.38 41.99 -6.69
C GLU A 476 -29.56 40.50 -6.32
N SER A 477 -28.67 39.64 -6.82
CA SER A 477 -28.70 38.19 -6.57
C SER A 477 -28.19 37.79 -5.19
N TRP A 478 -28.74 36.71 -4.65
CA TRP A 478 -28.57 36.23 -3.29
C TRP A 478 -27.58 35.06 -3.22
N VAL A 479 -26.40 35.22 -2.60
CA VAL A 479 -25.28 34.23 -2.60
C VAL A 479 -24.57 34.17 -1.24
N ILE A 480 -24.16 32.98 -0.81
CA ILE A 480 -23.73 32.62 0.57
C ILE A 480 -22.19 32.72 0.76
N PRO A 481 -21.68 33.41 1.80
CA PRO A 481 -20.33 33.25 2.33
C PRO A 481 -20.31 32.78 3.79
N PHE A 482 -19.19 32.17 4.21
CA PHE A 482 -18.96 31.73 5.58
C PHE A 482 -17.87 32.57 6.27
N CYS A 483 -17.79 32.48 7.61
CA CYS A 483 -16.62 32.89 8.40
C CYS A 483 -16.04 31.65 9.09
N SER A 484 -14.71 31.46 9.07
CA SER A 484 -14.08 30.21 9.54
C SER A 484 -14.05 30.01 11.05
N VAL A 485 -14.34 31.04 11.86
CA VAL A 485 -14.30 30.97 13.33
C VAL A 485 -15.70 30.89 13.93
N SER A 486 -15.87 30.04 14.95
CA SER A 486 -17.10 29.93 15.72
C SER A 486 -17.21 31.03 16.78
N GLY A 487 -18.44 31.52 17.03
CA GLY A 487 -18.74 32.47 18.11
C GLY A 487 -19.41 33.77 17.67
N ILE A 488 -19.38 34.11 16.37
CA ILE A 488 -20.14 35.25 15.84
C ILE A 488 -21.50 34.74 15.36
N SER A 489 -22.59 35.25 15.93
CA SER A 489 -23.96 34.87 15.54
C SER A 489 -24.31 35.49 14.19
N THR A 490 -24.88 34.68 13.28
CA THR A 490 -25.44 35.14 11.99
C THR A 490 -26.61 36.13 12.16
N ASN A 491 -27.16 36.22 13.37
CA ASN A 491 -28.29 37.08 13.71
C ASN A 491 -27.82 38.46 14.26
N ASP A 492 -26.51 38.69 14.40
CA ASP A 492 -25.97 39.99 14.80
C ASP A 492 -25.90 40.95 13.61
N SER A 493 -26.49 42.13 13.78
CA SER A 493 -26.38 43.28 12.87
C SER A 493 -24.95 43.71 12.53
N ASN A 494 -23.94 43.27 13.30
CA ASN A 494 -22.52 43.57 13.12
C ASN A 494 -21.74 42.43 12.41
N TYR A 495 -22.42 41.40 11.90
CA TYR A 495 -21.79 40.30 11.15
C TYR A 495 -21.28 40.80 9.80
N THR A 496 -19.96 40.97 9.66
CA THR A 496 -19.29 41.53 8.47
C THR A 496 -17.93 40.86 8.24
N GLU A 497 -17.40 41.01 7.03
CA GLU A 497 -16.02 40.62 6.69
C GLU A 497 -15.00 41.19 7.68
N VAL A 498 -15.17 42.46 8.04
CA VAL A 498 -14.28 43.17 8.97
C VAL A 498 -14.30 42.55 10.37
N SER A 499 -15.47 42.15 10.89
CA SER A 499 -15.57 41.49 12.20
C SER A 499 -15.12 40.02 12.17
N CYS A 500 -15.28 39.32 11.03
CA CYS A 500 -14.71 37.99 10.83
C CYS A 500 -13.17 38.01 10.85
N VAL A 501 -12.56 38.84 10.00
CA VAL A 501 -11.09 38.95 9.88
C VAL A 501 -10.45 39.49 11.17
N ALA A 502 -11.09 40.45 11.85
CA ALA A 502 -10.63 40.92 13.16
C ALA A 502 -10.70 39.83 14.25
N SER A 503 -11.53 38.81 14.08
CA SER A 503 -11.63 37.64 14.96
C SER A 503 -10.68 36.50 14.56
N GLY A 504 -9.76 36.73 13.61
CA GLY A 504 -8.86 35.70 13.07
C GLY A 504 -9.53 34.72 12.11
N GLY A 505 -10.74 35.02 11.65
CA GLY A 505 -11.48 34.20 10.69
C GLY A 505 -11.13 34.51 9.24
N ILE A 506 -11.19 33.47 8.40
CA ILE A 506 -11.17 33.59 6.95
C ILE A 506 -12.61 33.81 6.49
N TRP A 507 -12.81 34.82 5.64
CA TRP A 507 -14.12 35.18 5.07
C TRP A 507 -14.26 34.62 3.65
N GLY A 508 -15.39 33.98 3.37
CA GLY A 508 -15.79 33.55 2.02
C GLY A 508 -15.26 32.18 1.56
N GLY A 509 -16.14 31.42 0.90
CA GLY A 509 -15.83 30.18 0.19
C GLY A 509 -17.07 29.35 -0.14
N CYS A 510 -16.86 28.30 -0.93
CA CYS A 510 -17.94 27.61 -1.64
C CYS A 510 -18.62 26.54 -0.80
N ILE A 511 -19.82 26.82 -0.31
CA ILE A 511 -20.78 25.78 0.09
C ILE A 511 -21.66 25.46 -1.12
N ASP A 512 -21.12 24.65 -2.04
CA ASP A 512 -21.83 23.65 -2.84
C ASP A 512 -20.86 22.97 -3.82
N ASN A 513 -21.29 21.79 -4.29
CA ASN A 513 -20.66 20.75 -5.14
C ASN A 513 -19.81 21.12 -6.38
N THR A 514 -19.37 22.36 -6.54
CA THR A 514 -18.21 22.68 -7.37
C THR A 514 -17.02 21.81 -6.97
N ASN A 515 -16.32 21.25 -7.95
CA ASN A 515 -15.28 20.24 -7.75
C ASN A 515 -14.07 20.48 -8.68
N SER A 516 -13.74 21.74 -8.92
CA SER A 516 -12.38 22.12 -9.28
C SER A 516 -11.90 23.26 -8.38
N LYS A 517 -10.78 23.01 -7.70
CA LYS A 517 -10.01 24.02 -6.97
C LYS A 517 -9.78 25.25 -7.85
N GLN A 518 -9.45 25.04 -9.13
CA GLN A 518 -9.24 26.09 -10.12
C GLN A 518 -10.44 27.04 -10.28
N HIS A 519 -11.69 26.55 -10.25
CA HIS A 519 -12.87 27.42 -10.30
C HIS A 519 -13.10 28.16 -8.96
N CYS A 520 -12.85 27.50 -7.83
CA CYS A 520 -12.96 28.11 -6.50
C CYS A 520 -11.96 29.28 -6.36
N ASP A 521 -10.68 29.01 -6.66
CA ASP A 521 -9.59 30.01 -6.70
C ASP A 521 -9.92 31.16 -7.66
N SER A 522 -10.46 30.86 -8.86
CA SER A 522 -10.76 31.87 -9.90
C SER A 522 -11.95 32.77 -9.59
N ASN A 523 -12.80 32.38 -8.62
CA ASN A 523 -13.98 33.16 -8.21
C ASN A 523 -13.87 33.69 -6.77
N GLY A 524 -12.67 33.69 -6.19
CA GLY A 524 -12.39 34.28 -4.87
C GLY A 524 -12.95 33.47 -3.68
N GLY A 525 -13.27 32.20 -3.87
CA GLY A 525 -13.68 31.30 -2.80
C GLY A 525 -12.49 30.55 -2.19
N ASN A 526 -12.57 30.22 -0.89
CA ASN A 526 -11.69 29.23 -0.30
C ASN A 526 -12.22 27.81 -0.51
N TRP A 527 -11.37 26.94 -1.05
CA TRP A 527 -11.63 25.52 -1.25
C TRP A 527 -11.43 24.75 0.06
N VAL A 528 -12.43 23.96 0.48
CA VAL A 528 -12.35 23.09 1.66
C VAL A 528 -12.59 21.64 1.22
N SER A 529 -11.51 20.96 0.81
CA SER A 529 -11.52 19.51 0.64
C SER A 529 -11.65 18.81 2.00
N SER A 530 -12.37 17.69 2.04
CA SER A 530 -12.15 16.71 3.10
C SER A 530 -10.70 16.21 3.02
N SER A 531 -10.00 16.28 4.15
CA SER A 531 -8.65 15.72 4.29
C SER A 531 -8.76 14.34 4.94
N GLN A 532 -8.24 13.30 4.29
CA GLN A 532 -8.12 11.98 4.88
C GLN A 532 -6.71 11.78 5.43
N GLN A 533 -6.58 11.22 6.63
CA GLN A 533 -5.29 10.77 7.15
C GLN A 533 -5.10 9.29 6.77
N LEU A 534 -3.92 8.96 6.26
CA LEU A 534 -3.54 7.66 5.75
C LEU A 534 -2.31 7.12 6.49
N ASP A 535 -2.29 5.81 6.72
CA ASP A 535 -1.12 5.10 7.22
C ASP A 535 -0.56 4.20 6.10
N LEU A 536 0.68 4.45 5.69
CA LEU A 536 1.47 3.54 4.87
C LEU A 536 2.15 2.53 5.78
N VAL A 537 1.94 1.25 5.48
CA VAL A 537 2.57 0.12 6.16
C VAL A 537 3.45 -0.60 5.14
N LEU A 538 4.76 -0.57 5.36
CA LEU A 538 5.74 -1.31 4.58
C LEU A 538 6.31 -2.43 5.44
N THR A 539 6.07 -3.69 5.08
CA THR A 539 6.52 -4.85 5.87
C THR A 539 7.48 -5.70 5.06
N HIS A 540 8.69 -5.94 5.57
CA HIS A 540 9.66 -6.86 4.97
C HIS A 540 9.06 -8.26 4.92
N LEU A 541 9.53 -9.08 3.98
CA LEU A 541 8.95 -10.40 3.72
C LEU A 541 8.98 -11.31 4.97
N ASP A 542 9.96 -11.13 5.86
CA ASP A 542 10.06 -11.84 7.16
C ASP A 542 8.90 -11.60 8.14
N GLY A 543 8.03 -10.61 7.91
CA GLY A 543 6.93 -10.22 8.80
C GLY A 543 7.34 -9.54 10.11
N ALA A 544 8.63 -9.51 10.45
CA ALA A 544 9.19 -8.97 11.68
C ALA A 544 9.62 -7.50 11.55
N HIS A 545 10.14 -7.09 10.37
CA HIS A 545 10.54 -5.72 10.13
C HIS A 545 9.43 -4.96 9.39
N SER A 546 8.77 -4.03 10.08
CA SER A 546 7.76 -3.15 9.48
C SER A 546 8.09 -1.67 9.72
N VAL A 547 7.74 -0.85 8.74
CA VAL A 547 7.94 0.60 8.71
C VAL A 547 6.58 1.25 8.45
N ASN A 548 6.10 1.96 9.46
CA ASN A 548 4.84 2.68 9.42
C ASN A 548 5.11 4.18 9.27
N ALA A 549 4.34 4.86 8.42
CA ALA A 549 4.36 6.31 8.31
C ALA A 549 2.96 6.83 7.97
N SER A 550 2.57 7.94 8.58
CA SER A 550 1.30 8.59 8.27
C SER A 550 1.50 9.80 7.35
N ALA A 551 0.50 10.09 6.53
CA ALA A 551 0.40 11.31 5.75
C ALA A 551 -1.06 11.77 5.65
N THR A 552 -1.28 13.02 5.23
CA THR A 552 -2.61 13.57 4.96
C THR A 552 -2.76 13.81 3.47
N ILE A 553 -3.92 13.45 2.92
CA ILE A 553 -4.29 13.64 1.52
C ILE A 553 -5.56 14.47 1.41
N GLU A 554 -5.73 15.24 0.34
CA GLU A 554 -7.00 15.95 0.05
C GLU A 554 -7.89 15.07 -0.84
N GLU A 555 -9.14 14.80 -0.47
CA GLU A 555 -10.04 13.98 -1.31
C GLU A 555 -10.69 14.82 -2.43
N ASN A 556 -9.85 15.27 -3.36
CA ASN A 556 -10.19 16.23 -4.41
C ASN A 556 -10.36 15.60 -5.82
N GLY A 557 -10.24 14.27 -5.93
CA GLY A 557 -10.36 13.52 -7.19
C GLY A 557 -9.13 13.51 -8.09
N LEU A 558 -8.08 14.24 -7.73
CA LEU A 558 -6.88 14.41 -8.56
C LEU A 558 -5.78 13.42 -8.21
N ASN A 559 -4.83 13.25 -9.13
CA ASN A 559 -3.57 12.58 -8.86
C ASN A 559 -2.72 13.45 -7.93
N GLN A 560 -2.32 12.90 -6.78
CA GLN A 560 -1.50 13.58 -5.78
C GLN A 560 -0.26 12.75 -5.46
N ASN A 561 0.86 13.46 -5.24
CA ASN A 561 2.10 12.88 -4.73
C ASN A 561 2.12 13.04 -3.21
N VAL A 562 1.73 11.99 -2.49
CA VAL A 562 1.73 11.96 -1.03
C VAL A 562 3.11 11.54 -0.54
N VAL A 563 3.72 12.32 0.36
CA VAL A 563 5.03 12.03 0.94
C VAL A 563 4.85 11.45 2.33
N PHE A 564 5.16 10.16 2.48
CA PHE A 564 5.19 9.47 3.76
C PHE A 564 6.62 9.54 4.32
N ASN A 565 6.82 10.21 5.45
CA ASN A 565 8.13 10.33 6.11
C ASN A 565 8.30 9.18 7.09
N THR A 566 9.28 8.30 6.83
CA THR A 566 9.47 7.02 7.52
C THR A 566 10.67 7.05 8.46
N SER A 567 11.75 7.75 8.09
CA SER A 567 13.00 7.87 8.88
C SER A 567 13.50 6.57 9.53
N SER A 568 13.29 5.44 8.86
CA SER A 568 13.50 4.09 9.40
C SER A 568 14.45 3.30 8.50
N ASN A 569 14.98 2.18 8.99
CA ASN A 569 15.80 1.29 8.19
C ASN A 569 15.13 -0.09 8.11
N MET A 570 15.25 -0.74 6.96
CA MET A 570 14.68 -2.06 6.67
C MET A 570 15.78 -2.95 6.09
N PRO A 571 15.79 -4.27 6.32
CA PRO A 571 16.72 -5.17 5.63
C PRO A 571 16.60 -5.03 4.11
N GLN A 572 17.69 -5.28 3.38
CA GLN A 572 17.57 -5.50 1.93
C GLN A 572 16.70 -6.74 1.67
N GLY A 573 15.90 -6.73 0.61
CA GLY A 573 15.00 -7.85 0.30
C GLY A 573 13.72 -7.42 -0.40
N VAL A 574 12.69 -8.25 -0.28
CA VAL A 574 11.33 -7.94 -0.76
C VAL A 574 10.50 -7.43 0.42
N ALA A 575 9.68 -6.40 0.17
CA ALA A 575 8.75 -5.87 1.15
C ALA A 575 7.37 -5.64 0.52
N THR A 576 6.33 -5.68 1.34
CA THR A 576 4.94 -5.46 0.96
C THR A 576 4.50 -4.08 1.40
N LEU A 577 4.09 -3.24 0.44
CA LEU A 577 3.56 -1.90 0.69
C LEU A 577 2.04 -1.94 0.64
N ASN A 578 1.42 -1.50 1.73
CA ASN A 578 -0.02 -1.31 1.88
C ASN A 578 -0.31 0.13 2.34
N ILE A 579 -1.51 0.62 2.06
CA ILE A 579 -1.98 1.95 2.48
C ILE A 579 -3.39 1.78 3.04
N PHE A 580 -3.58 2.28 4.27
CA PHE A 580 -4.81 2.16 5.03
C PHE A 580 -5.32 3.54 5.47
N LYS A 581 -6.60 3.62 5.87
CA LYS A 581 -7.10 4.77 6.63
C LYS A 581 -6.43 4.80 8.01
N THR A 582 -6.02 5.98 8.51
CA THR A 582 -5.25 6.06 9.75
C THR A 582 -5.97 5.45 10.95
N GLY A 583 -5.27 4.58 11.68
CA GLY A 583 -5.79 3.91 12.87
C GLY A 583 -6.77 2.75 12.59
N THR A 584 -6.96 2.36 11.32
CA THR A 584 -7.73 1.17 10.93
C THR A 584 -6.91 0.26 10.01
N THR A 585 -7.51 -0.84 9.58
CA THR A 585 -6.94 -1.75 8.55
C THR A 585 -7.72 -1.68 7.23
N ASP A 586 -8.49 -0.61 7.03
CA ASP A 586 -9.36 -0.43 5.88
C ASP A 586 -8.57 0.09 4.68
N ILE A 587 -8.77 -0.53 3.53
CA ILE A 587 -7.91 -0.32 2.35
C ILE A 587 -8.09 1.09 1.77
N TYR A 588 -6.99 1.77 1.43
CA TYR A 588 -7.03 3.08 0.77
C TYR A 588 -6.16 3.20 -0.50
N PRO A 589 -6.66 3.84 -1.58
CA PRO A 589 -8.07 4.13 -1.84
C PRO A 589 -8.91 2.85 -1.96
N PRO A 590 -10.25 2.96 -1.89
CA PRO A 590 -11.16 1.82 -1.93
C PRO A 590 -10.92 0.96 -3.17
N SER A 591 -10.66 -0.33 -2.98
CA SER A 591 -10.20 -1.24 -4.04
C SER A 591 -10.92 -2.59 -4.10
N CYS A 592 -11.78 -2.90 -3.12
CA CYS A 592 -12.54 -4.13 -3.12
C CYS A 592 -13.72 -4.05 -4.11
N SER A 593 -13.84 -5.01 -5.01
CA SER A 593 -14.91 -5.08 -6.02
C SER A 593 -15.69 -6.40 -5.92
N GLY A 594 -16.84 -6.50 -6.60
CA GLY A 594 -17.65 -7.73 -6.66
C GLY A 594 -18.60 -7.94 -5.48
N LEU A 595 -18.51 -7.14 -4.42
CA LEU A 595 -19.41 -7.15 -3.26
C LEU A 595 -20.64 -6.23 -3.42
N ASN A 596 -20.96 -5.84 -4.66
CA ASN A 596 -21.98 -4.85 -4.99
C ASN A 596 -23.41 -5.41 -5.06
N ASN A 597 -23.55 -6.74 -5.20
CA ASN A 597 -24.82 -7.43 -5.14
C ASN A 597 -24.96 -8.11 -3.76
N ASP A 598 -26.19 -8.30 -3.30
CA ASP A 598 -26.49 -9.25 -2.23
C ASP A 598 -26.65 -10.64 -2.86
N THR A 599 -25.89 -11.61 -2.38
CA THR A 599 -25.99 -13.01 -2.81
C THR A 599 -26.86 -13.87 -1.88
N ASN A 600 -27.23 -13.35 -0.71
CA ASN A 600 -28.04 -14.02 0.29
C ASN A 600 -29.28 -13.19 0.63
N THR A 601 -30.29 -13.28 -0.24
CA THR A 601 -31.59 -12.60 -0.13
C THR A 601 -32.45 -13.03 1.08
N THR A 602 -31.87 -13.66 2.10
CA THR A 602 -32.52 -13.99 3.38
C THR A 602 -32.14 -13.02 4.50
N ASP A 603 -31.16 -12.14 4.29
CA ASP A 603 -30.85 -11.04 5.23
C ASP A 603 -31.41 -9.67 4.78
N ALA A 604 -31.09 -8.62 5.53
CA ALA A 604 -31.66 -7.29 5.37
C ALA A 604 -30.75 -6.31 4.58
N PHE A 605 -29.58 -6.76 4.11
CA PHE A 605 -28.61 -5.94 3.41
C PHE A 605 -28.82 -6.03 1.89
N ASN A 606 -28.64 -4.91 1.19
CA ASN A 606 -28.85 -4.86 -0.26
C ASN A 606 -27.57 -5.08 -1.08
N SER A 607 -26.48 -5.50 -0.43
CA SER A 607 -25.17 -5.78 -1.00
C SER A 607 -24.27 -6.46 0.03
N ASP A 608 -23.50 -7.48 -0.37
CA ASP A 608 -22.51 -8.16 0.48
C ASP A 608 -21.55 -7.15 1.16
N CYS A 609 -21.20 -6.06 0.46
CA CYS A 609 -20.38 -4.96 0.98
C CYS A 609 -20.93 -4.32 2.29
N LYS A 610 -22.24 -4.10 2.39
CA LYS A 610 -22.85 -3.51 3.59
C LYS A 610 -23.00 -4.53 4.73
N LYS A 611 -23.12 -5.81 4.39
CA LYS A 611 -23.23 -6.90 5.36
C LYS A 611 -21.97 -7.04 6.21
N ILE A 612 -20.81 -6.85 5.58
CA ILE A 612 -19.49 -6.78 6.25
C ILE A 612 -19.20 -5.42 6.91
N GLY A 613 -20.18 -4.50 6.94
CA GLY A 613 -20.06 -3.18 7.56
C GLY A 613 -19.50 -2.07 6.66
N GLY A 614 -19.15 -2.39 5.41
CA GLY A 614 -18.55 -1.47 4.45
C GLY A 614 -19.54 -0.53 3.74
N THR A 615 -18.97 0.50 3.11
CA THR A 615 -19.70 1.52 2.34
C THR A 615 -19.62 1.20 0.84
N LEU A 616 -20.74 0.80 0.22
CA LEU A 616 -20.81 0.58 -1.23
C LEU A 616 -20.81 1.91 -1.99
N LEU A 617 -19.76 2.15 -2.77
CA LEU A 617 -19.58 3.35 -3.60
C LEU A 617 -20.29 3.22 -4.96
N ASN A 618 -20.62 4.36 -5.58
CA ASN A 618 -21.34 4.41 -6.86
C ASN A 618 -20.53 3.85 -8.06
N ASN A 619 -19.24 3.57 -7.89
CA ASN A 619 -18.39 2.89 -8.88
C ASN A 619 -18.37 1.36 -8.70
N GLY A 620 -19.18 0.80 -7.78
CA GLY A 620 -19.25 -0.63 -7.49
C GLY A 620 -18.14 -1.15 -6.59
N LEU A 621 -17.32 -0.27 -6.00
CA LEU A 621 -16.29 -0.64 -5.03
C LEU A 621 -16.84 -0.54 -3.60
N CYS A 622 -16.34 -1.41 -2.73
CA CYS A 622 -16.60 -1.34 -1.29
C CYS A 622 -15.47 -0.55 -0.61
N ASP A 623 -15.84 0.46 0.15
CA ASP A 623 -14.99 1.23 1.07
C ASP A 623 -15.26 0.78 2.52
N ASP A 624 -14.42 1.20 3.47
CA ASP A 624 -14.51 0.85 4.90
C ASP A 624 -14.46 -0.67 5.15
N VAL A 625 -13.57 -1.35 4.40
CA VAL A 625 -13.34 -2.80 4.49
C VAL A 625 -11.85 -3.15 4.50
N THR A 626 -11.50 -4.20 5.23
CA THR A 626 -10.12 -4.71 5.26
C THR A 626 -9.82 -5.63 4.07
N ILE A 627 -8.53 -5.95 3.90
CA ILE A 627 -8.08 -6.98 2.94
C ILE A 627 -8.82 -8.30 3.16
N ASN A 628 -8.92 -8.74 4.43
CA ASN A 628 -9.57 -9.99 4.78
C ASN A 628 -11.07 -9.97 4.47
N ASP A 629 -11.79 -8.91 4.88
CA ASP A 629 -13.24 -8.83 4.64
C ASP A 629 -13.55 -8.85 3.13
N CYS A 630 -12.68 -8.27 2.32
CA CYS A 630 -12.78 -8.38 0.87
C CYS A 630 -12.55 -9.82 0.38
N THR A 631 -11.50 -10.51 0.83
CA THR A 631 -11.08 -11.79 0.23
C THR A 631 -11.72 -13.04 0.83
N THR A 632 -12.13 -13.05 2.10
CA THR A 632 -12.71 -14.25 2.72
C THR A 632 -14.22 -14.37 2.46
N GLY A 633 -14.92 -13.24 2.32
CA GLY A 633 -16.38 -13.19 2.26
C GLY A 633 -17.05 -13.68 3.55
N THR A 634 -18.38 -13.57 3.63
CA THR A 634 -19.17 -14.13 4.75
C THR A 634 -20.06 -15.30 4.32
N ASP A 635 -20.43 -15.39 3.04
CA ASP A 635 -21.50 -16.27 2.54
C ASP A 635 -21.09 -17.14 1.33
N GLY A 636 -19.80 -17.14 0.97
CA GLY A 636 -19.27 -17.86 -0.20
C GLY A 636 -19.00 -16.99 -1.43
N THR A 637 -19.34 -15.69 -1.38
CA THR A 637 -18.81 -14.66 -2.28
C THR A 637 -17.67 -13.92 -1.62
N SER A 638 -16.46 -14.16 -2.12
CA SER A 638 -15.32 -13.27 -1.94
C SER A 638 -15.38 -12.14 -2.96
N GLY A 639 -15.03 -10.93 -2.51
CA GLY A 639 -14.71 -9.82 -3.40
C GLY A 639 -13.37 -10.01 -4.10
N VAL A 640 -13.11 -9.14 -5.08
CA VAL A 640 -11.83 -9.09 -5.80
C VAL A 640 -11.15 -7.77 -5.51
N LEU A 641 -9.95 -7.84 -4.91
CA LEU A 641 -9.06 -6.69 -4.73
C LEU A 641 -8.53 -6.23 -6.08
N LEU A 642 -9.00 -5.08 -6.57
CA LEU A 642 -8.53 -4.47 -7.82
C LEU A 642 -7.13 -3.86 -7.68
N ARG A 643 -6.77 -3.47 -6.46
CA ARG A 643 -5.40 -3.09 -6.07
C ARG A 643 -4.96 -4.06 -4.98
N ASN A 644 -3.89 -4.78 -5.25
CA ASN A 644 -3.26 -5.70 -4.33
C ASN A 644 -2.16 -5.00 -3.52
N THR A 645 -1.74 -5.65 -2.45
CA THR A 645 -0.48 -5.38 -1.76
C THR A 645 0.68 -5.30 -2.76
N LEU A 646 1.34 -4.15 -2.85
CA LEU A 646 2.41 -3.94 -3.82
C LEU A 646 3.70 -4.55 -3.28
N LYS A 647 4.26 -5.53 -4.00
CA LYS A 647 5.60 -6.04 -3.75
C LYS A 647 6.60 -4.99 -4.22
N ILE A 648 7.35 -4.41 -3.29
CA ILE A 648 8.48 -3.50 -3.58
C ILE A 648 9.80 -4.15 -3.19
N THR A 649 10.87 -3.65 -3.76
CA THR A 649 12.19 -4.26 -3.67
C THR A 649 13.15 -3.27 -2.97
N VAL A 650 13.61 -3.63 -1.77
CA VAL A 650 14.40 -2.78 -0.89
C VAL A 650 15.89 -3.03 -1.15
N MET A 651 16.58 -2.02 -1.66
CA MET A 651 17.96 -2.12 -2.16
C MET A 651 18.90 -1.09 -1.54
N PRO A 652 20.14 -1.47 -1.16
CA PRO A 652 21.18 -0.51 -0.84
C PRO A 652 21.37 0.51 -1.97
N PHE A 653 21.49 1.79 -1.60
CA PHE A 653 21.67 2.93 -2.52
C PHE A 653 20.53 3.21 -3.51
N ASN A 654 19.42 2.46 -3.48
CA ASN A 654 18.21 2.79 -4.22
C ASN A 654 17.19 3.45 -3.27
N THR A 655 17.08 4.76 -3.34
CA THR A 655 15.99 5.48 -2.67
C THR A 655 14.67 5.15 -3.37
N ILE A 656 13.74 4.51 -2.66
CA ILE A 656 12.36 4.27 -3.12
C ILE A 656 11.66 5.63 -3.29
N THR A 657 11.87 6.27 -4.44
CA THR A 657 11.55 7.70 -4.63
C THR A 657 10.13 7.96 -5.08
N THR A 658 9.49 7.05 -5.81
CA THR A 658 8.09 7.22 -6.23
C THR A 658 7.44 5.88 -6.54
N VAL A 659 6.35 5.57 -5.85
CA VAL A 659 5.43 4.46 -6.11
C VAL A 659 4.20 5.03 -6.84
N LYS A 660 3.70 4.34 -7.87
CA LYS A 660 2.41 4.67 -8.51
C LYS A 660 1.35 3.69 -8.01
N TRP A 661 0.20 4.20 -7.60
CA TRP A 661 -0.84 3.48 -6.84
C TRP A 661 -2.23 3.71 -7.44
#